data_AF-A0A7V9FGY6-F1
#
_entry.id   AF-A0A7V9FGY6-F1
#
_cell.length_a   1.000
_cell.length_b   1.000
_cell.length_c   1.000
_cell.angle_alpha   90.00
_cell.angle_beta   90.00
_cell.angle_gamma   90.00
#
_symmetry.space_group_name_H-M   'P 1'
#
loop_
_entity.id
_entity.type
_entity.pdbx_description
1 polymer ?
#
loop_
_entity_poly.entity_id
_entity_poly.type
_entity_poly.pdbx_seq_one_letter_code
_entity_poly.pdbx_strand_id
1 'polypeptide(L)'
;PDFLFRCADGNGPPCACRAWHYTPWDTKLARSAKPYFLIQLCAYADMLEDIRGFRPGEVVFVMGQGEERAYPTGHFFYYYRQLRRSFSAFQSQWDKARVPDPGLDRSWGRWEKAAEKLLASSDHLSRVTSITRGQVRRLEEAGIATLTALAGCEPQRRVPKVSEQVFDRMRAQARLQLESSGRPLPCWQHRPPVADEPRRGLAQLPARSDADVFFDMEGFPYAENGLEYLFGAVTVDDVAPVFHEWWAHDAQEERAAFEGFIDWLVARRRRDPSLHVYHYAAYEESAVKRLMGKYATREAEVDDLLRGGVFVDLYRVVQQGFVVGTPSYSLKDIERLYLPRRTGPVLSAGGSVVEYQRWIDSGESRKWEDSPLLRGIRGYNRVDCESLWGLRSWLLDRQRESGIAYCHPERSEGSSRTVPETRGQDPSVAPLPQDDTVDVRLLDRAKATPDPEAARLDQLIAWLVNFHRREEKPMWWRMFDRHEMTIEDRYGDRDCLAALTRTATPPTRIKRSLGLEYRYDPAQETKLRPGDKCFAAGTELRAEIVRMDEGAGLVELKAGKPLPDRLCLIPDEFVSAEPIRQAVVRYAEAWERGEVSSAAVDDLLRRRPPRITGHAGGPLVGATEDFVERVCDLAARLDRSTLCIQGPPGTGKTYTAAAMIVELLRRGCRVGITAQSHKVIMNAMGAVAKALERSGLAATLCKVGDHDDDPLVEQGIVREIENDDVPGVLDGGACLVGATAWLFSREELAGRFDYLFIDEAGQVSLANAVAVGLSTRNLILVGDQMQLSQVTQGHHPGDTGLSCLEYL
;
A
#
# COMPACT_ATOMS: atom_id res chain seq x y z
N PRO A 1 -12.05 21.81 17.33
CA PRO A 1 -12.46 23.12 17.87
C PRO A 1 -11.50 24.19 17.40
N ASP A 2 -12.01 25.30 16.85
CA ASP A 2 -11.19 26.44 16.42
C ASP A 2 -10.99 27.40 17.59
N PHE A 3 -9.77 27.88 17.82
CA PHE A 3 -9.51 28.85 18.89
C PHE A 3 -8.46 29.88 18.50
N LEU A 4 -8.61 31.08 19.08
CA LEU A 4 -7.65 32.17 18.94
C LEU A 4 -6.68 32.10 20.11
N PHE A 5 -5.41 31.81 19.83
CA PHE A 5 -4.39 31.73 20.87
C PHE A 5 -3.73 33.09 21.07
N ARG A 6 -3.67 33.57 22.32
CA ARG A 6 -3.08 34.86 22.68
C ARG A 6 -1.57 34.71 22.76
N CYS A 7 -0.85 35.33 21.84
CA CYS A 7 0.60 35.38 21.82
C CYS A 7 1.09 36.65 22.52
N ALA A 8 2.09 36.51 23.40
CA ALA A 8 2.86 37.64 23.90
C ALA A 8 3.91 38.04 22.86
N ASP A 9 4.22 39.33 22.73
CA ASP A 9 5.11 39.81 21.67
C ASP A 9 6.56 39.33 21.88
N GLY A 10 6.96 38.34 21.10
CA GLY A 10 8.35 38.00 20.80
C GLY A 10 8.48 37.80 19.29
N ASN A 11 9.03 38.80 18.58
CA ASN A 11 9.41 38.81 17.15
C ASN A 11 8.38 39.23 16.07
N GLY A 12 7.33 40.01 16.38
CA GLY A 12 6.50 40.69 15.35
C GLY A 12 6.84 42.19 15.19
N PRO A 13 6.67 42.82 14.01
CA PRO A 13 6.81 44.26 13.88
C PRO A 13 5.79 44.98 14.78
N PRO A 14 6.17 46.10 15.42
CA PRO A 14 5.42 46.69 16.52
C PRO A 14 4.03 47.18 16.07
N CYS A 15 2.97 46.55 16.57
CA CYS A 15 1.63 47.13 16.52
C CYS A 15 1.52 48.17 17.64
N ALA A 16 1.38 49.44 17.28
CA ALA A 16 1.42 50.59 18.19
C ALA A 16 0.23 50.71 19.18
N CYS A 17 -0.52 49.65 19.49
CA CYS A 17 -1.66 49.76 20.41
C CYS A 17 -2.04 48.56 21.28
N ARG A 18 -1.40 47.37 21.24
CA ARG A 18 -1.68 46.27 22.22
C ARG A 18 -0.48 45.35 22.46
N ALA A 19 -0.25 44.99 23.73
CA ALA A 19 0.84 44.11 24.20
C ALA A 19 0.65 42.60 23.94
N TRP A 20 -0.16 42.24 22.95
CA TRP A 20 -0.48 40.85 22.59
C TRP A 20 -1.18 40.78 21.23
N HIS A 21 -0.92 39.70 20.48
CA HIS A 21 -1.60 39.37 19.24
C HIS A 21 -2.32 38.01 19.32
N TYR A 22 -3.16 37.71 18.33
CA TYR A 22 -3.84 36.41 18.23
C TYR A 22 -3.36 35.66 16.99
N THR A 23 -3.07 34.38 17.17
CA THR A 23 -2.79 33.44 16.08
C THR A 23 -3.91 32.41 16.00
N PRO A 24 -4.42 32.08 14.80
CA PRO A 24 -5.45 31.07 14.66
C PRO A 24 -4.86 29.67 14.88
N TRP A 25 -5.52 28.91 15.75
CA TRP A 25 -5.21 27.52 16.04
C TRP A 25 -6.40 26.66 15.67
N ASP A 26 -6.13 25.46 15.15
CA ASP A 26 -7.15 24.45 14.87
C ASP A 26 -6.69 23.07 15.34
N THR A 27 -7.64 22.28 15.83
CA THR A 27 -7.41 20.92 16.30
C THR A 27 -7.89 19.93 15.26
N LYS A 28 -7.00 19.05 14.79
CA LYS A 28 -7.33 18.02 13.80
C LYS A 28 -7.09 16.64 14.39
N LEU A 29 -8.08 15.74 14.26
CA LEU A 29 -7.90 14.31 14.57
C LEU A 29 -6.88 13.63 13.63
N ALA A 30 -6.62 14.22 12.47
CA ALA A 30 -5.57 13.76 11.57
C ALA A 30 -4.18 13.88 12.23
N ARG A 31 -3.25 13.02 11.83
CA ARG A 31 -1.86 12.99 12.35
C ARG A 31 -0.86 13.79 11.53
N SER A 32 -1.19 14.09 10.28
CA SER A 32 -0.40 14.94 9.41
C SER A 32 -1.25 16.10 8.89
N ALA A 33 -0.60 17.25 8.73
CA ALA A 33 -1.26 18.42 8.16
C ALA A 33 -1.59 18.13 6.68
N LYS A 34 -2.87 18.17 6.33
CA LYS A 34 -3.32 18.08 4.94
C LYS A 34 -3.38 19.48 4.34
N PRO A 35 -3.08 19.66 3.04
CA PRO A 35 -3.09 20.98 2.40
C PRO A 35 -4.38 21.77 2.65
N TYR A 36 -5.55 21.13 2.63
CA TYR A 36 -6.83 21.82 2.86
C TYR A 36 -7.02 22.32 4.31
N PHE A 37 -6.33 21.76 5.30
CA PHE A 37 -6.33 22.30 6.66
C PHE A 37 -5.65 23.67 6.71
N LEU A 38 -4.53 23.81 5.99
CA LEU A 38 -3.78 25.08 5.91
C LEU A 38 -4.62 26.17 5.25
N ILE A 39 -5.40 25.81 4.22
CA ILE A 39 -6.35 26.72 3.57
C ILE A 39 -7.39 27.24 4.57
N GLN A 40 -7.91 26.38 5.44
CA GLN A 40 -8.87 26.77 6.48
C GLN A 40 -8.23 27.77 7.46
N LEU A 41 -7.02 27.49 7.97
CA LEU A 41 -6.33 28.40 8.88
C LEU A 41 -5.91 29.71 8.20
N CYS A 42 -5.53 29.69 6.91
CA CYS A 42 -5.32 30.91 6.13
C CYS A 42 -6.60 31.75 6.05
N ALA A 43 -7.78 31.13 5.96
CA ALA A 43 -9.04 31.85 6.00
C ALA A 43 -9.26 32.55 7.34
N TYR A 44 -8.90 31.90 8.46
CA TYR A 44 -8.97 32.53 9.78
C TYR A 44 -7.94 33.65 9.94
N ALA A 45 -6.72 33.45 9.42
CA ALA A 45 -5.68 34.48 9.40
C ALA A 45 -6.10 35.71 8.57
N ASP A 46 -6.79 35.51 7.44
CA ASP A 46 -7.35 36.57 6.59
C ASP A 46 -8.47 37.34 7.32
N MET A 47 -9.38 36.64 8.00
CA MET A 47 -10.40 37.28 8.85
C MET A 47 -9.78 38.09 10.00
N LEU A 48 -8.70 37.59 10.60
CA LEU A 48 -7.97 38.31 11.65
C LEU A 48 -7.20 39.51 11.09
N GLU A 49 -6.61 39.40 9.90
CA GLU A 49 -5.94 40.48 9.20
C GLU A 49 -6.91 41.64 8.93
N ASP A 50 -8.11 41.35 8.45
CA ASP A 50 -9.17 42.35 8.22
C ASP A 50 -9.58 43.07 9.53
N ILE A 51 -9.60 42.38 10.67
CA ILE A 51 -9.97 42.97 11.97
C ILE A 51 -8.81 43.76 12.60
N ARG A 52 -7.57 43.30 12.44
CA ARG A 52 -6.39 43.82 13.16
C ARG A 52 -5.50 44.74 12.34
N GLY A 53 -5.63 44.72 11.01
CA GLY A 53 -4.77 45.45 10.08
C GLY A 53 -3.43 44.78 9.78
N PHE A 54 -3.15 43.59 10.33
CA PHE A 54 -1.93 42.83 10.04
C PHE A 54 -2.19 41.32 10.09
N ARG A 55 -1.48 40.57 9.25
CA ARG A 55 -1.60 39.11 9.15
C ARG A 55 -0.82 38.41 10.26
N PRO A 56 -1.38 37.36 10.90
CA PRO A 56 -0.61 36.43 11.72
C PRO A 56 0.56 35.83 10.94
N GLY A 57 1.77 35.89 11.50
CA GLY A 57 2.99 35.36 10.85
C GLY A 57 2.95 33.84 10.65
N GLU A 58 2.25 33.15 11.55
CA GLU A 58 2.10 31.70 11.55
C GLU A 58 0.65 31.31 11.79
N VAL A 59 0.35 30.05 11.47
CA VAL A 59 -0.89 29.35 11.85
C VAL A 59 -0.52 28.01 12.49
N VAL A 60 -1.28 27.55 13.47
CA VAL A 60 -0.89 26.37 14.27
C VAL A 60 -1.96 25.28 14.21
N PHE A 61 -1.53 24.04 14.02
CA PHE A 61 -2.36 22.87 14.29
C PHE A 61 -2.00 22.24 15.61
N VAL A 62 -3.02 21.80 16.33
CA VAL A 62 -2.88 20.76 17.35
C VAL A 62 -3.37 19.46 16.75
N MET A 63 -2.45 18.52 16.54
CA MET A 63 -2.72 17.26 15.86
C MET A 63 -3.40 16.26 16.81
N GLY A 64 -3.88 15.13 16.28
CA GLY A 64 -4.62 14.14 17.08
C GLY A 64 -3.83 13.56 18.27
N GLN A 65 -2.50 13.69 18.26
CA GLN A 65 -1.59 13.29 19.34
C GLN A 65 -1.27 14.43 20.33
N GLY A 66 -1.88 15.60 20.15
CA GLY A 66 -1.59 16.80 20.94
C GLY A 66 -0.35 17.59 20.49
N GLU A 67 0.38 17.10 19.47
CA GLU A 67 1.54 17.80 18.90
C GLU A 67 1.12 19.13 18.27
N GLU A 68 1.80 20.21 18.64
CA GLU A 68 1.63 21.54 18.05
C GLU A 68 2.56 21.70 16.84
N ARG A 69 1.99 22.02 15.69
CA ARG A 69 2.76 22.32 14.47
C ARG A 69 2.44 23.71 13.95
N ALA A 70 3.41 24.61 14.04
CA ALA A 70 3.35 25.94 13.48
C ALA A 70 3.81 25.96 12.03
N TYR A 71 3.08 26.69 11.19
CA TYR A 71 3.35 26.85 9.77
C TYR A 71 3.39 28.33 9.41
N PRO A 72 4.41 28.81 8.66
CA PRO A 72 4.44 30.20 8.19
C PRO A 72 3.25 30.49 7.29
N THR A 73 2.40 31.45 7.68
CA THR A 73 1.18 31.78 6.94
C THR A 73 1.50 32.18 5.50
N GLY A 74 2.60 32.93 5.31
CA GLY A 74 3.04 33.45 4.00
C GLY A 74 3.27 32.39 2.94
N HIS A 75 3.66 31.16 3.31
CA HIS A 75 3.91 30.07 2.35
C HIS A 75 2.64 29.60 1.63
N PHE A 76 1.48 29.76 2.27
CA PHE A 76 0.21 29.21 1.78
C PHE A 76 -0.79 30.32 1.38
N PHE A 77 -0.60 31.53 1.90
CA PHE A 77 -1.57 32.61 1.79
C PHE A 77 -1.87 33.02 0.34
N TYR A 78 -0.87 33.02 -0.56
CA TYR A 78 -1.09 33.37 -1.97
C TYR A 78 -2.02 32.39 -2.68
N TYR A 79 -1.81 31.09 -2.45
CA TYR A 79 -2.68 30.04 -2.98
C TYR A 79 -4.10 30.16 -2.39
N TYR A 80 -4.21 30.38 -1.07
CA TYR A 80 -5.49 30.66 -0.42
C TYR A 80 -6.22 31.86 -1.04
N ARG A 81 -5.53 33.00 -1.26
CA ARG A 81 -6.16 34.20 -1.87
C ARG A 81 -6.69 33.91 -3.27
N GLN A 82 -5.95 33.14 -4.06
CA GLN A 82 -6.41 32.74 -5.39
C GLN A 82 -7.67 31.86 -5.29
N LEU A 83 -7.66 30.88 -4.38
CA LEU A 83 -8.82 30.03 -4.12
C LEU A 83 -10.03 30.83 -3.64
N ARG A 84 -9.84 31.78 -2.70
CA ARG A 84 -10.88 32.70 -2.21
C ARG A 84 -11.46 33.51 -3.37
N ARG A 85 -10.63 34.07 -4.25
CA ARG A 85 -11.09 34.80 -5.44
C ARG A 85 -11.92 33.94 -6.36
N SER A 86 -11.45 32.72 -6.67
CA SER A 86 -12.21 31.76 -7.50
C SER A 86 -13.54 31.38 -6.86
N PHE A 87 -13.56 31.13 -5.54
CA PHE A 87 -14.77 30.82 -4.79
C PHE A 87 -15.76 31.99 -4.78
N SER A 88 -15.30 33.21 -4.50
CA SER A 88 -16.14 34.41 -4.55
C SER A 88 -16.67 34.68 -5.96
N ALA A 89 -15.86 34.49 -7.00
CA ALA A 89 -16.30 34.62 -8.38
C ALA A 89 -17.38 33.57 -8.73
N PHE A 90 -17.20 32.33 -8.30
CA PHE A 90 -18.19 31.27 -8.44
C PHE A 90 -19.50 31.63 -7.72
N GLN A 91 -19.44 32.11 -6.47
CA GLN A 91 -20.64 32.53 -5.74
C GLN A 91 -21.36 33.72 -6.37
N SER A 92 -20.62 34.73 -6.84
CA SER A 92 -21.20 35.89 -7.51
C SER A 92 -21.88 35.55 -8.84
N GLN A 93 -21.51 34.41 -9.46
CA GLN A 93 -22.11 33.87 -10.67
C GLN A 93 -23.18 32.81 -10.37
N TRP A 94 -23.57 32.64 -9.11
CA TRP A 94 -24.63 31.71 -8.73
C TRP A 94 -25.95 32.07 -9.40
N ASP A 95 -26.56 31.08 -10.05
CA ASP A 95 -27.86 31.18 -10.66
C ASP A 95 -28.76 30.09 -10.11
N LYS A 96 -29.91 30.47 -9.52
CA LYS A 96 -30.90 29.52 -9.01
C LYS A 96 -31.45 28.61 -10.11
N ALA A 97 -31.42 29.05 -11.37
CA ALA A 97 -31.79 28.24 -12.52
C ALA A 97 -30.72 27.21 -12.93
N ARG A 98 -29.49 27.32 -12.41
CA ARG A 98 -28.35 26.43 -12.69
C ARG A 98 -27.81 25.84 -11.39
N VAL A 99 -28.62 25.00 -10.75
CA VAL A 99 -28.24 24.29 -9.53
C VAL A 99 -27.02 23.39 -9.83
N PRO A 100 -25.94 23.43 -9.03
CA PRO A 100 -24.81 22.54 -9.19
C PRO A 100 -25.27 21.10 -9.09
N ASP A 101 -24.69 20.24 -9.92
CA ASP A 101 -24.98 18.82 -9.87
C ASP A 101 -24.41 18.20 -8.58
N PRO A 102 -25.25 17.74 -7.64
CA PRO A 102 -24.78 17.03 -6.45
C PRO A 102 -24.09 15.71 -6.80
N GLY A 103 -24.30 15.14 -7.99
CA GLY A 103 -23.66 13.93 -8.49
C GLY A 103 -22.15 14.03 -8.75
N LEU A 104 -21.58 15.25 -8.72
CA LEU A 104 -20.14 15.47 -8.85
C LEU A 104 -19.33 15.03 -7.61
N ASP A 105 -20.00 14.91 -6.45
CA ASP A 105 -19.41 14.51 -5.18
C ASP A 105 -20.23 13.37 -4.53
N ARG A 106 -19.64 12.69 -3.55
CA ARG A 106 -20.28 11.63 -2.74
C ARG A 106 -20.41 12.01 -1.26
N SER A 107 -19.84 13.13 -0.84
CA SER A 107 -19.92 13.63 0.53
C SER A 107 -20.43 15.07 0.54
N TRP A 108 -21.66 15.26 1.00
CA TRP A 108 -22.31 16.58 1.04
C TRP A 108 -22.35 17.20 2.45
N GLY A 109 -21.76 16.54 3.44
CA GLY A 109 -21.73 17.00 4.83
C GLY A 109 -23.14 17.34 5.34
N ARG A 110 -23.32 18.57 5.84
CA ARG A 110 -24.62 19.03 6.38
C ARG A 110 -25.75 19.10 5.34
N TRP A 111 -25.42 19.02 4.04
CA TRP A 111 -26.38 19.09 2.94
C TRP A 111 -26.80 17.73 2.40
N GLU A 112 -26.38 16.63 3.02
CA GLU A 112 -26.66 15.26 2.59
C GLU A 112 -28.14 15.03 2.23
N LYS A 113 -29.07 15.33 3.15
CA LYS A 113 -30.51 15.19 2.90
C LYS A 113 -31.02 16.02 1.71
N ALA A 114 -30.43 17.21 1.50
CA ALA A 114 -30.82 18.09 0.40
C ALA A 114 -30.28 17.55 -0.94
N ALA A 115 -29.03 17.10 -0.96
CA ALA A 115 -28.41 16.48 -2.12
C ALA A 115 -29.12 15.18 -2.52
N GLU A 116 -29.42 14.30 -1.56
CA GLU A 116 -30.20 13.08 -1.78
C GLU A 116 -31.58 13.39 -2.37
N LYS A 117 -32.27 14.40 -1.83
CA LYS A 117 -33.57 14.83 -2.35
C LYS A 117 -33.45 15.37 -3.78
N LEU A 118 -32.42 16.16 -4.07
CA LEU A 118 -32.18 16.70 -5.41
C LEU A 118 -31.92 15.57 -6.40
N LEU A 119 -30.97 14.68 -6.11
CA LEU A 119 -30.65 13.50 -6.91
C LEU A 119 -31.89 12.62 -7.15
N ALA A 120 -32.71 12.43 -6.13
CA ALA A 120 -33.94 11.66 -6.25
C ALA A 120 -34.96 12.35 -7.15
N SER A 121 -35.15 13.67 -6.98
CA SER A 121 -36.11 14.45 -7.75
C SER A 121 -35.72 14.65 -9.21
N SER A 122 -34.43 14.71 -9.52
CA SER A 122 -33.91 14.81 -10.88
C SER A 122 -33.76 13.45 -11.56
N ASP A 123 -34.11 12.35 -10.87
CA ASP A 123 -33.92 10.98 -11.35
C ASP A 123 -32.47 10.73 -11.82
N HIS A 124 -31.51 11.25 -11.05
CA HIS A 124 -30.13 11.36 -11.49
C HIS A 124 -29.45 10.00 -11.68
N LEU A 125 -28.61 9.89 -12.73
CA LEU A 125 -27.88 8.66 -13.05
C LEU A 125 -26.95 8.19 -11.93
N SER A 126 -26.38 9.08 -11.12
CA SER A 126 -25.50 8.70 -10.00
C SER A 126 -26.18 7.84 -8.93
N ARG A 127 -27.52 7.72 -8.97
CA ARG A 127 -28.30 6.82 -8.12
C ARG A 127 -28.27 5.37 -8.59
N VAL A 128 -27.83 5.11 -9.82
CA VAL A 128 -27.63 3.75 -10.32
C VAL A 128 -26.48 3.14 -9.54
N THR A 129 -26.73 2.01 -8.87
CA THR A 129 -25.76 1.40 -7.98
C THR A 129 -24.49 1.01 -8.74
N SER A 130 -23.33 1.28 -8.13
CA SER A 130 -21.99 1.01 -8.69
C SER A 130 -21.62 1.79 -9.95
N ILE A 131 -22.42 2.79 -10.35
CA ILE A 131 -22.07 3.65 -11.48
C ILE A 131 -20.91 4.60 -11.11
N THR A 132 -20.01 4.81 -12.07
CA THR A 132 -18.88 5.73 -11.94
C THR A 132 -19.22 7.09 -12.57
N ARG A 133 -18.57 8.16 -12.11
CA ARG A 133 -18.71 9.51 -12.71
C ARG A 133 -18.38 9.53 -14.20
N GLY A 134 -17.38 8.76 -14.62
CA GLY A 134 -17.02 8.61 -16.03
C GLY A 134 -18.13 7.98 -16.86
N GLN A 135 -18.81 6.95 -16.32
CA GLN A 135 -19.95 6.33 -16.98
C GLN A 135 -21.16 7.27 -17.06
N VAL A 136 -21.47 8.01 -15.98
CA VAL A 136 -22.53 9.03 -15.97
C VAL A 136 -22.32 10.03 -17.11
N ARG A 137 -21.12 10.61 -17.19
CA ARG A 137 -20.78 11.58 -18.23
C ARG A 137 -20.93 11.00 -19.65
N ARG A 138 -20.47 9.75 -19.88
CA ARG A 138 -20.59 9.09 -21.19
C ARG A 138 -22.05 8.82 -21.57
N LEU A 139 -22.90 8.48 -20.60
CA LEU A 139 -24.34 8.31 -20.82
C LEU A 139 -25.02 9.64 -21.17
N GLU A 140 -24.70 10.72 -20.45
CA GLU A 140 -25.21 12.06 -20.70
C GLU A 140 -24.80 12.58 -22.08
N GLU A 141 -23.53 12.42 -22.46
CA GLU A 141 -23.01 12.73 -23.79
C GLU A 141 -23.71 11.91 -24.89
N ALA A 142 -24.20 10.70 -24.58
CA ALA A 142 -25.00 9.87 -25.46
C ALA A 142 -26.52 10.16 -25.39
N GLY A 143 -26.94 11.21 -24.68
CA GLY A 143 -28.34 11.63 -24.55
C GLY A 143 -29.18 10.79 -23.58
N ILE A 144 -28.55 10.07 -22.66
CA ILE A 144 -29.21 9.36 -21.56
C ILE A 144 -28.91 10.13 -20.29
N ALA A 145 -29.88 10.88 -19.77
CA ALA A 145 -29.65 11.81 -18.64
C ALA A 145 -30.25 11.35 -17.31
N THR A 146 -31.12 10.33 -17.30
CA THR A 146 -31.83 9.90 -16.10
C THR A 146 -31.78 8.39 -15.90
N LEU A 147 -31.96 7.96 -14.65
CA LEU A 147 -32.03 6.54 -14.28
C LEU A 147 -33.20 5.85 -14.99
N THR A 148 -34.37 6.50 -15.09
CA THR A 148 -35.52 5.99 -15.85
C THR A 148 -35.23 5.89 -17.33
N ALA A 149 -34.56 6.89 -17.92
CA ALA A 149 -34.18 6.84 -19.33
C ALA A 149 -33.19 5.70 -19.62
N LEU A 150 -32.22 5.47 -18.72
CA LEU A 150 -31.29 4.35 -18.82
C LEU A 150 -32.02 3.00 -18.71
N ALA A 151 -32.93 2.84 -17.75
CA ALA A 151 -33.71 1.63 -17.56
C ALA A 151 -34.56 1.27 -18.80
N GLY A 152 -35.09 2.28 -19.50
CA GLY A 152 -35.91 2.12 -20.70
C GLY A 152 -35.14 2.05 -22.02
N CYS A 153 -33.81 2.06 -22.02
CA CYS A 153 -33.02 1.96 -23.26
C CYS A 153 -33.11 0.56 -23.89
N GLU A 154 -33.11 0.51 -25.22
CA GLU A 154 -32.99 -0.75 -25.95
C GLU A 154 -31.62 -1.42 -25.72
N PRO A 155 -31.56 -2.77 -25.62
CA PRO A 155 -30.31 -3.50 -25.43
C PRO A 155 -29.21 -3.19 -26.44
N GLN A 156 -29.58 -2.97 -27.69
CA GLN A 156 -28.63 -2.77 -28.79
C GLN A 156 -28.11 -1.34 -28.88
N ARG A 157 -28.59 -0.40 -28.04
CA ARG A 157 -28.10 0.99 -28.07
C ARG A 157 -26.61 1.03 -27.76
N ARG A 158 -25.84 1.67 -28.64
CA ARG A 158 -24.39 1.86 -28.45
C ARG A 158 -24.13 3.18 -27.75
N VAL A 159 -23.28 3.14 -26.72
CA VAL A 159 -22.76 4.32 -26.02
C VAL A 159 -21.25 4.40 -26.28
N PRO A 160 -20.74 5.46 -26.91
CA PRO A 160 -19.31 5.58 -27.20
C PRO A 160 -18.44 5.38 -25.95
N LYS A 161 -17.34 4.62 -26.10
CA LYS A 161 -16.39 4.31 -25.01
C LYS A 161 -17.01 3.60 -23.80
N VAL A 162 -18.16 2.93 -23.98
CA VAL A 162 -18.75 2.04 -22.99
C VAL A 162 -18.98 0.71 -23.67
N SER A 163 -18.43 -0.38 -23.10
CA SER A 163 -18.64 -1.70 -23.66
C SER A 163 -20.11 -2.11 -23.53
N GLU A 164 -20.57 -2.95 -24.46
CA GLU A 164 -21.95 -3.46 -24.49
C GLU A 164 -22.34 -4.14 -23.16
N GLN A 165 -21.43 -4.96 -22.60
CA GLN A 165 -21.64 -5.66 -21.33
C GLN A 165 -21.82 -4.69 -20.14
N VAL A 166 -21.01 -3.64 -20.07
CA VAL A 166 -21.11 -2.62 -19.01
C VAL A 166 -22.39 -1.81 -19.16
N PHE A 167 -22.76 -1.46 -20.39
CA PHE A 167 -24.02 -0.76 -20.67
C PHE A 167 -25.25 -1.59 -20.28
N ASP A 168 -25.29 -2.85 -20.69
CA ASP A 168 -26.37 -3.80 -20.35
C ASP A 168 -26.53 -3.96 -18.84
N ARG A 169 -25.41 -4.02 -18.11
CA ARG A 169 -25.41 -4.09 -16.65
C ARG A 169 -26.00 -2.84 -16.01
N MET A 170 -25.59 -1.65 -16.46
CA MET A 170 -26.14 -0.38 -15.95
C MET A 170 -27.65 -0.27 -16.24
N ARG A 171 -28.12 -0.71 -17.41
CA ARG A 171 -29.55 -0.78 -17.73
C ARG A 171 -30.28 -1.74 -16.80
N ALA A 172 -29.78 -2.97 -16.63
CA ALA A 172 -30.39 -3.97 -15.77
C ALA A 172 -30.47 -3.49 -14.31
N GLN A 173 -29.41 -2.85 -13.82
CA GLN A 173 -29.33 -2.27 -12.48
C GLN A 173 -30.37 -1.15 -12.30
N ALA A 174 -30.44 -0.19 -13.24
CA ALA A 174 -31.42 0.89 -13.20
C ALA A 174 -32.86 0.35 -13.23
N ARG A 175 -33.15 -0.63 -14.11
CA ARG A 175 -34.47 -1.28 -14.22
C ARG A 175 -34.86 -1.96 -12.91
N LEU A 176 -33.99 -2.79 -12.34
CA LEU A 176 -34.30 -3.51 -11.10
C LEU A 176 -34.46 -2.58 -9.90
N GLN A 177 -33.70 -1.49 -9.83
CA GLN A 177 -33.88 -0.46 -8.78
C GLN A 177 -35.28 0.19 -8.86
N LEU A 178 -35.77 0.50 -10.07
CA LEU A 178 -37.12 1.04 -10.26
C LEU A 178 -38.19 0.01 -9.89
N GLU A 179 -38.05 -1.23 -10.36
CA GLU A 179 -39.01 -2.31 -10.09
C GLU A 179 -39.10 -2.64 -8.60
N SER A 180 -38.00 -2.52 -7.87
CA SER A 180 -37.92 -2.78 -6.43
C SER A 180 -38.56 -1.68 -5.58
N SER A 181 -38.76 -0.49 -6.15
CA SER A 181 -39.34 0.65 -5.44
C SER A 181 -40.76 0.31 -4.96
N GLY A 182 -41.01 0.51 -3.66
CA GLY A 182 -42.31 0.22 -3.04
C GLY A 182 -42.60 -1.26 -2.77
N ARG A 183 -41.71 -2.19 -3.13
CA ARG A 183 -41.87 -3.62 -2.82
C ARG A 183 -41.32 -3.97 -1.43
N PRO A 184 -41.92 -4.97 -0.75
CA PRO A 184 -41.39 -5.46 0.53
C PRO A 184 -40.00 -6.07 0.38
N LEU A 185 -39.79 -6.88 -0.68
CA LEU A 185 -38.51 -7.48 -1.04
C LEU A 185 -37.97 -6.82 -2.32
N PRO A 186 -36.67 -6.51 -2.40
CA PRO A 186 -36.05 -6.05 -3.64
C PRO A 186 -36.15 -7.08 -4.76
N CYS A 187 -36.37 -6.62 -5.99
CA CYS A 187 -36.19 -7.43 -7.19
C CYS A 187 -34.70 -7.70 -7.41
N TRP A 188 -34.41 -8.87 -7.98
CA TRP A 188 -33.07 -9.26 -8.36
C TRP A 188 -33.10 -10.10 -9.63
N GLN A 189 -31.95 -10.18 -10.29
CA GLN A 189 -31.73 -11.01 -11.46
C GLN A 189 -30.41 -11.75 -11.30
N HIS A 190 -30.42 -13.06 -11.54
CA HIS A 190 -29.22 -13.89 -11.51
C HIS A 190 -28.34 -13.64 -12.74
N ARG A 191 -27.02 -13.69 -12.53
CA ARG A 191 -25.97 -13.56 -13.55
C ARG A 191 -25.13 -14.85 -13.56
N PRO A 192 -25.40 -15.76 -14.51
CA PRO A 192 -24.61 -16.99 -14.60
C PRO A 192 -23.15 -16.67 -14.99
N PRO A 193 -22.18 -17.50 -14.57
CA PRO A 193 -20.81 -17.43 -15.06
C PRO A 193 -20.75 -17.53 -16.59
N VAL A 194 -19.83 -16.81 -17.22
CA VAL A 194 -19.55 -16.93 -18.64
C VAL A 194 -18.45 -17.97 -18.88
N ALA A 195 -18.40 -18.58 -20.07
CA ALA A 195 -17.44 -19.65 -20.38
C ALA A 195 -15.97 -19.23 -20.17
N ASP A 196 -15.65 -17.96 -20.44
CA ASP A 196 -14.30 -17.40 -20.28
C ASP A 196 -13.95 -17.12 -18.79
N GLU A 197 -14.94 -17.07 -17.89
CA GLU A 197 -14.76 -16.86 -16.45
C GLU A 197 -15.69 -17.79 -15.63
N PRO A 198 -15.41 -19.11 -15.58
CA PRO A 198 -16.30 -20.09 -14.98
C PRO A 198 -16.40 -19.98 -13.45
N ARG A 199 -15.36 -19.45 -12.79
CA ARG A 199 -15.30 -19.24 -11.32
C ARG A 199 -15.79 -17.83 -10.94
N ARG A 200 -17.08 -17.55 -11.17
CA ARG A 200 -17.70 -16.24 -10.89
C ARG A 200 -19.02 -16.36 -10.13
N GLY A 201 -19.36 -15.33 -9.37
CA GLY A 201 -20.62 -15.27 -8.62
C GLY A 201 -20.84 -16.51 -7.77
N LEU A 202 -21.98 -17.18 -7.95
CA LEU A 202 -22.34 -18.40 -7.23
C LEU A 202 -21.37 -19.57 -7.43
N ALA A 203 -20.57 -19.61 -8.50
CA ALA A 203 -19.58 -20.67 -8.69
C ALA A 203 -18.38 -20.56 -7.73
N GLN A 204 -18.22 -19.44 -7.03
CA GLN A 204 -17.19 -19.27 -5.99
C GLN A 204 -17.64 -19.77 -4.61
N LEU A 205 -18.92 -20.08 -4.45
CA LEU A 205 -19.48 -20.43 -3.14
C LEU A 205 -19.23 -21.91 -2.83
N PRO A 206 -18.44 -22.24 -1.80
CA PRO A 206 -18.17 -23.63 -1.42
C PRO A 206 -19.41 -24.32 -0.85
N ALA A 207 -19.38 -25.66 -0.80
CA ALA A 207 -20.38 -26.42 -0.08
C ALA A 207 -20.36 -26.07 1.42
N ARG A 208 -21.53 -26.12 2.07
CA ARG A 208 -21.66 -25.92 3.52
C ARG A 208 -20.78 -26.92 4.28
N SER A 209 -20.03 -26.40 5.27
CA SER A 209 -19.44 -27.18 6.36
C SER A 209 -20.09 -26.78 7.69
N ASP A 210 -20.21 -27.72 8.63
CA ASP A 210 -20.65 -27.41 9.99
C ASP A 210 -19.55 -26.74 10.82
N ALA A 211 -18.32 -26.70 10.29
CA ALA A 211 -17.21 -25.96 10.87
C ALA A 211 -17.12 -24.50 10.37
N ASP A 212 -17.98 -24.09 9.42
CA ASP A 212 -18.02 -22.74 8.85
C ASP A 212 -18.05 -21.63 9.91
N VAL A 213 -17.39 -20.52 9.58
CA VAL A 213 -17.30 -19.33 10.45
C VAL A 213 -17.80 -18.11 9.71
N PHE A 214 -18.55 -17.25 10.39
CA PHE A 214 -19.03 -15.97 9.89
C PHE A 214 -18.34 -14.84 10.67
N PHE A 215 -17.49 -14.09 9.99
CA PHE A 215 -16.50 -13.21 10.62
C PHE A 215 -16.76 -11.74 10.26
N ASP A 216 -16.78 -10.90 11.29
CA ASP A 216 -16.86 -9.43 11.20
C ASP A 216 -15.99 -8.81 12.31
N MET A 217 -15.46 -7.61 12.10
CA MET A 217 -14.58 -6.97 13.09
C MET A 217 -14.74 -5.46 13.15
N GLU A 218 -14.43 -4.90 14.31
CA GLU A 218 -14.55 -3.47 14.58
C GLU A 218 -13.19 -2.83 14.89
N GLY A 219 -12.94 -1.70 14.23
CA GLY A 219 -11.70 -0.96 14.31
C GLY A 219 -11.86 0.47 14.78
N PHE A 220 -10.82 1.00 15.41
CA PHE A 220 -10.71 2.37 15.89
C PHE A 220 -9.50 3.05 15.22
N PRO A 221 -9.71 3.79 14.11
CA PRO A 221 -8.62 4.32 13.29
C PRO A 221 -7.83 5.45 13.96
N TYR A 222 -8.32 6.02 15.07
CA TYR A 222 -7.68 7.16 15.73
C TYR A 222 -6.59 6.76 16.75
N ALA A 223 -6.57 5.52 17.24
CA ALA A 223 -5.49 5.00 18.11
C ALA A 223 -4.15 4.91 17.38
N GLU A 224 -3.02 5.11 18.07
CA GLU A 224 -1.67 5.46 17.55
C GLU A 224 -1.12 4.64 16.35
N ASN A 225 -1.67 3.50 15.96
CA ASN A 225 -1.39 2.81 14.68
C ASN A 225 -2.62 2.07 14.10
N GLY A 226 -3.81 2.62 14.32
CA GLY A 226 -5.07 1.89 14.27
C GLY A 226 -5.15 0.86 15.41
N LEU A 227 -6.38 0.48 15.76
CA LEU A 227 -6.65 -0.57 16.74
C LEU A 227 -7.90 -1.34 16.30
N GLU A 228 -7.76 -2.62 15.97
CA GLU A 228 -8.89 -3.55 15.88
C GLU A 228 -9.26 -3.99 17.29
N TYR A 229 -10.39 -3.50 17.79
CA TYR A 229 -10.75 -3.66 19.21
C TYR A 229 -11.74 -4.79 19.47
N LEU A 230 -12.42 -5.31 18.44
CA LEU A 230 -13.32 -6.46 18.54
C LEU A 230 -13.23 -7.32 17.28
N PHE A 231 -12.87 -8.60 17.47
CA PHE A 231 -12.99 -9.65 16.46
C PHE A 231 -14.23 -10.48 16.81
N GLY A 232 -15.24 -10.49 15.95
CA GLY A 232 -16.47 -11.24 16.16
C GLY A 232 -16.59 -12.40 15.20
N ALA A 233 -16.97 -13.57 15.70
CA ALA A 233 -17.20 -14.74 14.87
C ALA A 233 -18.46 -15.50 15.30
N VAL A 234 -19.33 -15.84 14.36
CA VAL A 234 -20.44 -16.76 14.61
C VAL A 234 -20.11 -18.13 14.04
N THR A 235 -20.32 -19.16 14.84
CA THR A 235 -20.37 -20.57 14.39
C THR A 235 -21.78 -21.08 14.54
N VAL A 236 -22.20 -21.98 13.66
CA VAL A 236 -23.54 -22.55 13.69
C VAL A 236 -23.41 -24.06 13.91
N ASP A 237 -23.46 -24.46 15.18
CA ASP A 237 -23.59 -25.86 15.55
C ASP A 237 -25.09 -26.25 15.44
N ASP A 238 -25.45 -27.55 15.40
CA ASP A 238 -26.81 -28.07 15.11
C ASP A 238 -27.98 -27.52 15.96
N VAL A 239 -27.71 -26.74 17.01
CA VAL A 239 -28.72 -26.23 17.97
C VAL A 239 -28.98 -24.73 17.81
N ALA A 240 -27.94 -23.90 17.69
CA ALA A 240 -28.05 -22.43 17.65
C ALA A 240 -26.74 -21.75 17.21
N PRO A 241 -26.79 -20.52 16.67
CA PRO A 241 -25.60 -19.72 16.44
C PRO A 241 -24.91 -19.36 17.77
N VAL A 242 -23.60 -19.58 17.82
CA VAL A 242 -22.72 -19.24 18.95
C VAL A 242 -21.80 -18.11 18.52
N PHE A 243 -21.81 -17.01 19.29
CA PHE A 243 -20.94 -15.86 19.05
C PHE A 243 -19.66 -15.97 19.89
N HIS A 244 -18.51 -15.90 19.23
CA HIS A 244 -17.17 -15.87 19.79
C HIS A 244 -16.60 -14.47 19.60
N GLU A 245 -15.82 -14.01 20.58
CA GLU A 245 -15.31 -12.65 20.59
C GLU A 245 -13.91 -12.57 21.18
N TRP A 246 -13.09 -11.68 20.61
CA TRP A 246 -11.78 -11.31 21.13
C TRP A 246 -11.70 -9.78 21.20
N TRP A 247 -11.53 -9.26 22.42
CA TRP A 247 -11.47 -7.83 22.70
C TRP A 247 -10.03 -7.34 22.83
N ALA A 248 -9.80 -6.10 22.42
CA ALA A 248 -8.53 -5.42 22.57
C ALA A 248 -8.70 -3.92 22.79
N HIS A 249 -8.00 -3.36 23.77
CA HIS A 249 -8.03 -1.93 24.07
C HIS A 249 -6.65 -1.26 23.98
N ASP A 250 -5.62 -2.03 23.66
CA ASP A 250 -4.26 -1.57 23.41
C ASP A 250 -3.53 -2.50 22.41
N ALA A 251 -2.32 -2.13 22.00
CA ALA A 251 -1.57 -2.86 20.99
C ALA A 251 -1.15 -4.28 21.44
N GLN A 252 -1.00 -4.52 22.74
CA GLN A 252 -0.64 -5.85 23.27
C GLN A 252 -1.87 -6.76 23.24
N GLU A 253 -3.02 -6.24 23.66
CA GLU A 253 -4.28 -6.97 23.58
C GLU A 253 -4.71 -7.21 22.13
N GLU A 254 -4.50 -6.27 21.21
CA GLU A 254 -4.83 -6.45 19.77
C GLU A 254 -4.00 -7.59 19.16
N ARG A 255 -2.72 -7.69 19.54
CA ARG A 255 -1.88 -8.83 19.18
C ARG A 255 -2.45 -10.14 19.73
N ALA A 256 -2.80 -10.17 21.01
CA ALA A 256 -3.33 -11.38 21.65
C ALA A 256 -4.69 -11.80 21.08
N ALA A 257 -5.57 -10.84 20.78
CA ALA A 257 -6.86 -11.08 20.13
C ALA A 257 -6.68 -11.64 18.71
N PHE A 258 -5.78 -11.06 17.93
CA PHE A 258 -5.42 -11.56 16.61
C PHE A 258 -4.85 -12.99 16.66
N GLU A 259 -3.85 -13.24 17.51
CA GLU A 259 -3.24 -14.56 17.67
C GLU A 259 -4.29 -15.59 18.13
N GLY A 260 -5.13 -15.24 19.10
CA GLY A 260 -6.19 -16.10 19.61
C GLY A 260 -7.25 -16.45 18.57
N PHE A 261 -7.65 -15.48 17.75
CA PHE A 261 -8.60 -15.71 16.64
C PHE A 261 -8.02 -16.64 15.58
N ILE A 262 -6.78 -16.40 15.13
CA ILE A 262 -6.13 -17.23 14.11
C ILE A 262 -5.87 -18.64 14.64
N ASP A 263 -5.40 -18.79 15.88
CA ASP A 263 -5.17 -20.10 16.50
C ASP A 263 -6.46 -20.90 16.61
N TRP A 264 -7.56 -20.23 16.98
CA TRP A 264 -8.89 -20.85 17.02
C TRP A 264 -9.35 -21.31 15.62
N LEU A 265 -9.19 -20.47 14.59
CA LEU A 265 -9.51 -20.84 13.20
C LEU A 265 -8.69 -22.04 12.71
N VAL A 266 -7.37 -22.02 12.93
CA VAL A 266 -6.46 -23.09 12.51
C VAL A 266 -6.80 -24.40 13.22
N ALA A 267 -7.05 -24.36 14.53
CA ALA A 267 -7.46 -25.54 15.28
C ALA A 267 -8.78 -26.12 14.76
N ARG A 268 -9.72 -25.26 14.35
CA ARG A 268 -11.01 -25.66 13.78
C ARG A 268 -10.84 -26.28 12.39
N ARG A 269 -10.05 -25.67 11.51
CA ARG A 269 -9.75 -26.18 10.17
C ARG A 269 -8.94 -27.48 10.18
N ARG A 270 -8.08 -27.70 11.19
CA ARG A 270 -7.40 -28.99 11.39
C ARG A 270 -8.39 -30.13 11.66
N ARG A 271 -9.54 -29.85 12.29
CA ARG A 271 -10.59 -30.84 12.55
C ARG A 271 -11.47 -31.06 11.32
N ASP A 272 -11.78 -30.00 10.58
CA ASP A 272 -12.51 -30.05 9.33
C ASP A 272 -11.85 -29.18 8.25
N PRO A 273 -11.10 -29.79 7.31
CA PRO A 273 -10.45 -29.07 6.22
C PRO A 273 -11.41 -28.42 5.22
N SER A 274 -12.71 -28.73 5.28
CA SER A 274 -13.74 -28.11 4.44
C SER A 274 -14.28 -26.78 5.01
N LEU A 275 -13.81 -26.36 6.19
CA LEU A 275 -14.14 -25.08 6.82
C LEU A 275 -13.83 -23.91 5.89
N HIS A 276 -14.80 -22.99 5.78
CA HIS A 276 -14.60 -21.66 5.19
C HIS A 276 -14.96 -20.55 6.20
N VAL A 277 -14.33 -19.40 6.03
CA VAL A 277 -14.59 -18.17 6.80
C VAL A 277 -15.26 -17.17 5.87
N TYR A 278 -16.53 -16.88 6.12
CA TYR A 278 -17.31 -15.93 5.32
C TYR A 278 -17.22 -14.53 5.93
N HIS A 279 -16.91 -13.54 5.09
CA HIS A 279 -16.86 -12.12 5.45
C HIS A 279 -17.52 -11.30 4.32
N TYR A 280 -17.58 -9.97 4.48
CA TYR A 280 -18.28 -9.10 3.54
C TYR A 280 -17.46 -7.89 3.13
N ALA A 281 -16.98 -7.94 1.88
CA ALA A 281 -16.01 -7.02 1.32
C ALA A 281 -14.60 -7.19 1.92
N ALA A 282 -13.68 -6.34 1.50
CA ALA A 282 -12.25 -6.58 1.68
C ALA A 282 -11.69 -6.19 3.06
N TYR A 283 -12.48 -5.57 3.95
CA TYR A 283 -11.95 -4.95 5.17
C TYR A 283 -11.34 -5.99 6.12
N GLU A 284 -12.07 -7.06 6.41
CA GLU A 284 -11.69 -8.09 7.39
C GLU A 284 -10.42 -8.81 6.93
N GLU A 285 -10.38 -9.25 5.68
CA GLU A 285 -9.21 -9.92 5.09
C GLU A 285 -8.00 -8.97 5.05
N SER A 286 -8.21 -7.69 4.72
CA SER A 286 -7.14 -6.67 4.73
C SER A 286 -6.62 -6.40 6.14
N ALA A 287 -7.50 -6.41 7.14
CA ALA A 287 -7.12 -6.24 8.54
C ALA A 287 -6.32 -7.46 9.04
N VAL A 288 -6.75 -8.68 8.74
CA VAL A 288 -5.98 -9.91 9.06
C VAL A 288 -4.59 -9.88 8.42
N LYS A 289 -4.51 -9.54 7.12
CA LYS A 289 -3.24 -9.36 6.38
C LYS A 289 -2.34 -8.29 7.01
N ARG A 290 -2.92 -7.17 7.44
CA ARG A 290 -2.19 -6.08 8.10
C ARG A 290 -1.68 -6.48 9.48
N LEU A 291 -2.52 -7.08 10.32
CA LEU A 291 -2.19 -7.49 11.69
C LEU A 291 -1.10 -8.56 11.72
N MET A 292 -1.17 -9.52 10.80
CA MET A 292 -0.12 -10.50 10.56
C MET A 292 1.25 -9.84 10.37
N GLY A 293 1.35 -8.83 9.48
CA GLY A 293 2.60 -8.11 9.23
C GLY A 293 3.00 -7.15 10.36
N LYS A 294 2.02 -6.42 10.93
CA LYS A 294 2.21 -5.48 12.05
C LYS A 294 2.83 -6.16 13.27
N TYR A 295 2.40 -7.38 13.58
CA TYR A 295 2.88 -8.14 14.75
C TYR A 295 3.90 -9.22 14.43
N ALA A 296 4.17 -9.47 13.15
CA ALA A 296 5.05 -10.54 12.69
C ALA A 296 4.75 -11.89 13.39
N THR A 297 3.47 -12.23 13.44
CA THR A 297 2.97 -13.44 14.11
C THR A 297 1.94 -14.12 13.23
N ARG A 298 1.86 -15.45 13.35
CA ARG A 298 0.97 -16.33 12.56
C ARG A 298 1.06 -16.14 11.04
N GLU A 299 2.24 -15.76 10.54
CA GLU A 299 2.41 -15.46 9.11
C GLU A 299 2.17 -16.69 8.22
N ALA A 300 2.66 -17.85 8.64
CA ALA A 300 2.49 -19.10 7.88
C ALA A 300 1.04 -19.58 7.91
N GLU A 301 0.39 -19.47 9.06
CA GLU A 301 -1.00 -19.84 9.27
C GLU A 301 -1.94 -18.98 8.41
N VAL A 302 -1.77 -17.66 8.43
CA VAL A 302 -2.56 -16.74 7.61
C VAL A 302 -2.30 -16.97 6.12
N ASP A 303 -1.03 -17.14 5.71
CA ASP A 303 -0.69 -17.45 4.31
C ASP A 303 -1.36 -18.76 3.84
N ASP A 304 -1.41 -19.80 4.69
CA ASP A 304 -2.07 -21.08 4.38
C ASP A 304 -3.60 -20.95 4.30
N LEU A 305 -4.22 -20.13 5.16
CA LEU A 305 -5.66 -19.83 5.09
C LEU A 305 -6.01 -19.08 3.79
N LEU A 306 -5.23 -18.06 3.43
CA LEU A 306 -5.44 -17.26 2.22
C LEU A 306 -5.23 -18.10 0.95
N ARG A 307 -4.10 -18.83 0.86
CA ARG A 307 -3.81 -19.73 -0.26
C ARG A 307 -4.84 -20.85 -0.37
N GLY A 308 -5.32 -21.33 0.77
CA GLY A 308 -6.36 -22.33 0.86
C GLY A 308 -7.72 -21.88 0.33
N GLY A 309 -7.90 -20.58 0.04
CA GLY A 309 -9.20 -20.01 -0.33
C GLY A 309 -10.22 -20.10 0.80
N VAL A 310 -9.76 -20.10 2.05
CA VAL A 310 -10.62 -20.29 3.23
C VAL A 310 -11.50 -19.08 3.45
N PHE A 311 -10.98 -17.88 3.25
CA PHE A 311 -11.76 -16.65 3.29
C PHE A 311 -12.62 -16.52 2.02
N VAL A 312 -13.92 -16.36 2.20
CA VAL A 312 -14.91 -16.22 1.12
C VAL A 312 -15.62 -14.88 1.26
N ASP A 313 -15.31 -13.97 0.33
CA ASP A 313 -15.94 -12.66 0.23
C ASP A 313 -17.37 -12.78 -0.35
N LEU A 314 -18.38 -12.73 0.52
CA LEU A 314 -19.78 -12.79 0.11
C LEU A 314 -20.22 -11.55 -0.67
N TYR A 315 -19.59 -10.39 -0.48
CA TYR A 315 -19.88 -9.21 -1.29
C TYR A 315 -19.52 -9.47 -2.75
N ARG A 316 -18.35 -10.05 -3.01
CA ARG A 316 -17.90 -10.42 -4.36
C ARG A 316 -18.82 -11.47 -5.00
N VAL A 317 -19.24 -12.48 -4.24
CA VAL A 317 -20.20 -13.49 -4.71
C VAL A 317 -21.52 -12.84 -5.15
N VAL A 318 -22.05 -11.91 -4.35
CA VAL A 318 -23.31 -11.20 -4.67
C VAL A 318 -23.12 -10.29 -5.88
N GLN A 319 -22.08 -9.44 -5.90
CA GLN A 319 -21.84 -8.44 -6.95
C GLN A 319 -21.59 -9.07 -8.32
N GLN A 320 -20.94 -10.24 -8.35
CA GLN A 320 -20.69 -10.96 -9.60
C GLN A 320 -21.87 -11.85 -10.01
N GLY A 321 -22.59 -12.45 -9.04
CA GLY A 321 -23.66 -13.41 -9.30
C GLY A 321 -25.05 -12.81 -9.50
N PHE A 322 -25.26 -11.53 -9.13
CA PHE A 322 -26.58 -10.92 -9.15
C PHE A 322 -26.55 -9.46 -9.61
N VAL A 323 -27.67 -9.01 -10.14
CA VAL A 323 -28.06 -7.60 -10.17
C VAL A 323 -29.20 -7.46 -9.15
N VAL A 324 -29.01 -6.64 -8.12
CA VAL A 324 -30.00 -6.44 -7.04
C VAL A 324 -30.52 -5.01 -7.10
N GLY A 325 -31.84 -4.83 -7.06
CA GLY A 325 -32.51 -3.53 -7.11
C GLY A 325 -32.47 -2.72 -5.81
N THR A 326 -31.40 -2.85 -5.02
CA THR A 326 -31.13 -2.06 -3.82
C THR A 326 -30.36 -0.79 -4.18
N PRO A 327 -30.35 0.25 -3.32
CA PRO A 327 -29.58 1.47 -3.58
C PRO A 327 -28.06 1.23 -3.47
N SER A 328 -27.63 0.29 -2.63
CA SER A 328 -26.24 -0.15 -2.53
C SER A 328 -26.14 -1.67 -2.38
N TYR A 329 -24.90 -2.19 -2.47
CA TYR A 329 -24.55 -3.56 -2.08
C TYR A 329 -23.96 -3.59 -0.66
N SER A 330 -24.37 -2.68 0.24
CA SER A 330 -24.05 -2.85 1.67
C SER A 330 -24.77 -4.08 2.23
N LEU A 331 -24.19 -4.73 3.25
CA LEU A 331 -24.81 -5.92 3.86
C LEU A 331 -26.26 -5.63 4.29
N LYS A 332 -26.50 -4.45 4.89
CA LYS A 332 -27.83 -3.97 5.32
C LYS A 332 -28.86 -3.87 4.20
N ASP A 333 -28.45 -3.47 3.00
CA ASP A 333 -29.35 -3.42 1.85
C ASP A 333 -29.64 -4.83 1.32
N ILE A 334 -28.63 -5.70 1.30
CA ILE A 334 -28.73 -7.07 0.82
C ILE A 334 -29.52 -7.98 1.78
N GLU A 335 -29.49 -7.72 3.08
CA GLU A 335 -30.32 -8.38 4.10
C GLU A 335 -31.80 -8.42 3.74
N ARG A 336 -32.30 -7.40 3.06
CA ARG A 336 -33.70 -7.32 2.63
C ARG A 336 -34.12 -8.44 1.68
N LEU A 337 -33.18 -9.20 1.12
CA LEU A 337 -33.47 -10.37 0.27
C LEU A 337 -33.85 -11.61 1.09
N TYR A 338 -33.41 -11.71 2.34
CA TYR A 338 -33.54 -12.93 3.15
C TYR A 338 -33.98 -12.71 4.60
N LEU A 339 -34.01 -11.45 5.07
CA LEU A 339 -34.49 -11.06 6.39
C LEU A 339 -35.55 -9.95 6.30
N PRO A 340 -36.50 -9.90 7.26
CA PRO A 340 -37.31 -8.72 7.48
C PRO A 340 -36.43 -7.51 7.83
N ARG A 341 -36.91 -6.30 7.53
CA ARG A 341 -36.18 -5.06 7.84
C ARG A 341 -35.88 -4.97 9.34
N ARG A 342 -34.60 -4.81 9.72
CA ARG A 342 -34.16 -4.66 11.11
C ARG A 342 -34.95 -3.54 11.82
N THR A 343 -35.45 -3.80 13.02
CA THR A 343 -36.09 -2.81 13.90
C THR A 343 -35.18 -2.56 15.12
N GLY A 344 -34.43 -1.45 15.12
CA GLY A 344 -33.55 -1.04 16.21
C GLY A 344 -32.68 0.17 15.83
N PRO A 345 -32.05 0.87 16.80
CA PRO A 345 -31.09 1.92 16.50
C PRO A 345 -29.91 1.32 15.73
N VAL A 346 -29.76 1.75 14.48
CA VAL A 346 -28.74 1.24 13.58
C VAL A 346 -27.45 2.00 13.86
N LEU A 347 -26.48 1.36 14.49
CA LEU A 347 -25.11 1.82 14.41
C LEU A 347 -24.62 1.54 12.97
N SER A 348 -23.97 2.52 12.34
CA SER A 348 -23.17 2.26 11.13
C SER A 348 -21.74 1.89 11.56
N ALA A 349 -20.88 1.48 10.62
CA ALA A 349 -19.45 1.32 10.93
C ALA A 349 -18.83 2.61 11.51
N GLY A 350 -19.29 3.79 11.07
CA GLY A 350 -18.90 5.06 11.72
C GLY A 350 -19.55 5.27 13.10
N GLY A 351 -20.68 4.62 13.36
CA GLY A 351 -21.37 4.62 14.65
C GLY A 351 -20.61 3.84 15.72
N SER A 352 -20.06 2.66 15.41
CA SER A 352 -19.27 1.88 16.38
C SER A 352 -18.01 2.63 16.82
N VAL A 353 -17.32 3.32 15.90
CA VAL A 353 -16.18 4.20 16.21
C VAL A 353 -16.56 5.32 17.19
N VAL A 354 -17.73 5.95 16.99
CA VAL A 354 -18.21 7.03 17.87
C VAL A 354 -18.58 6.49 19.25
N GLU A 355 -19.26 5.35 19.32
CA GLU A 355 -19.58 4.69 20.60
C GLU A 355 -18.32 4.24 21.35
N TYR A 356 -17.31 3.74 20.64
CA TYR A 356 -16.03 3.38 21.23
C TYR A 356 -15.28 4.61 21.79
N GLN A 357 -15.28 5.74 21.07
CA GLN A 357 -14.73 6.99 21.60
C GLN A 357 -15.49 7.45 22.86
N ARG A 358 -16.83 7.36 22.86
CA ARG A 358 -17.63 7.68 24.05
C ARG A 358 -17.27 6.77 25.22
N TRP A 359 -16.98 5.50 24.97
CA TRP A 359 -16.54 4.57 26.01
C TRP A 359 -15.19 5.00 26.59
N ILE A 360 -14.20 5.33 25.74
CA ILE A 360 -12.90 5.89 26.19
C ILE A 360 -13.12 7.13 27.07
N ASP A 361 -13.94 8.08 26.60
CA ASP A 361 -14.18 9.35 27.31
C ASP A 361 -14.94 9.16 28.63
N SER A 362 -15.81 8.15 28.70
CA SER A 362 -16.63 7.86 29.88
C SER A 362 -15.85 7.24 31.04
N GLY A 363 -14.75 6.53 30.75
CA GLY A 363 -14.03 5.73 31.73
C GLY A 363 -14.84 4.53 32.27
N GLU A 364 -15.84 4.05 31.52
CA GLU A 364 -16.57 2.82 31.83
C GLU A 364 -15.64 1.59 31.91
N SER A 365 -16.15 0.49 32.47
CA SER A 365 -15.40 -0.78 32.57
C SER A 365 -14.86 -1.24 31.22
N ARG A 366 -13.66 -1.83 31.22
CA ARG A 366 -13.08 -2.57 30.07
C ARG A 366 -13.81 -3.90 29.81
N LYS A 367 -14.66 -4.36 30.72
CA LYS A 367 -15.50 -5.54 30.53
C LYS A 367 -16.81 -5.13 29.89
N TRP A 368 -17.15 -5.71 28.74
CA TRP A 368 -18.36 -5.37 28.00
C TRP A 368 -19.63 -5.72 28.79
N GLU A 369 -19.56 -6.69 29.69
CA GLU A 369 -20.66 -7.08 30.57
C GLU A 369 -21.07 -5.93 31.51
N ASP A 370 -20.12 -5.07 31.88
CA ASP A 370 -20.32 -3.97 32.82
C ASP A 370 -20.40 -2.59 32.13
N SER A 371 -20.23 -2.54 30.80
CA SER A 371 -20.30 -1.31 30.00
C SER A 371 -21.48 -1.36 29.01
N PRO A 372 -22.51 -0.50 29.17
CA PRO A 372 -23.59 -0.38 28.20
C PRO A 372 -23.10 -0.05 26.78
N LEU A 373 -22.05 0.77 26.66
CA LEU A 373 -21.47 1.18 25.38
C LEU A 373 -20.82 -0.01 24.66
N LEU A 374 -19.91 -0.73 25.33
CA LEU A 374 -19.28 -1.93 24.76
C LEU A 374 -20.29 -3.03 24.47
N ARG A 375 -21.31 -3.22 25.34
CA ARG A 375 -22.40 -4.17 25.08
C ARG A 375 -23.19 -3.84 23.83
N GLY A 376 -23.40 -2.54 23.56
CA GLY A 376 -24.03 -2.07 22.33
C GLY A 376 -23.21 -2.41 21.09
N ILE A 377 -21.89 -2.17 21.14
CA ILE A 377 -20.96 -2.49 20.05
C ILE A 377 -20.91 -4.01 19.80
N ARG A 378 -20.77 -4.81 20.87
CA ARG A 378 -20.83 -6.28 20.81
C ARG A 378 -22.11 -6.78 20.13
N GLY A 379 -23.25 -6.22 20.54
CA GLY A 379 -24.55 -6.59 20.00
C GLY A 379 -24.66 -6.28 18.51
N TYR A 380 -24.11 -5.14 18.08
CA TYR A 380 -24.06 -4.76 16.68
C TYR A 380 -23.24 -5.73 15.83
N ASN A 381 -21.98 -5.97 16.20
CA ASN A 381 -21.07 -6.86 15.48
C ASN A 381 -21.58 -8.31 15.43
N ARG A 382 -22.20 -8.80 16.51
CA ARG A 382 -22.88 -10.11 16.52
C ARG A 382 -23.97 -10.21 15.45
N VAL A 383 -24.83 -9.19 15.34
CA VAL A 383 -25.94 -9.19 14.36
C VAL A 383 -25.41 -9.17 12.93
N ASP A 384 -24.29 -8.48 12.68
CA ASP A 384 -23.65 -8.48 11.37
C ASP A 384 -23.07 -9.87 11.05
N CYS A 385 -22.40 -10.54 11.99
CA CYS A 385 -21.97 -11.94 11.83
C CYS A 385 -23.15 -12.90 11.56
N GLU A 386 -24.25 -12.79 12.30
CA GLU A 386 -25.46 -13.60 12.08
C GLU A 386 -26.10 -13.31 10.71
N SER A 387 -26.00 -12.08 10.21
CA SER A 387 -26.49 -11.70 8.88
C SER A 387 -25.66 -12.34 7.76
N LEU A 388 -24.34 -12.46 7.94
CA LEU A 388 -23.49 -13.21 6.99
C LEU A 388 -23.91 -14.67 6.87
N TRP A 389 -24.30 -15.30 7.99
CA TRP A 389 -24.85 -16.66 7.97
C TRP A 389 -26.16 -16.75 7.18
N GLY A 390 -27.07 -15.80 7.41
CA GLY A 390 -28.31 -15.68 6.65
C GLY A 390 -28.06 -15.51 5.14
N LEU A 391 -27.13 -14.61 4.79
CA LEU A 391 -26.73 -14.37 3.39
C LEU A 391 -26.12 -15.62 2.75
N ARG A 392 -25.17 -16.28 3.42
CA ARG A 392 -24.55 -17.51 2.94
C ARG A 392 -25.59 -18.59 2.65
N SER A 393 -26.54 -18.75 3.57
CA SER A 393 -27.63 -19.74 3.42
C SER A 393 -28.52 -19.40 2.22
N TRP A 394 -28.91 -18.12 2.08
CA TRP A 394 -29.67 -17.66 0.93
C TRP A 394 -28.93 -17.89 -0.40
N LEU A 395 -27.63 -17.64 -0.44
CA LEU A 395 -26.81 -17.85 -1.65
C LEU A 395 -26.68 -19.32 -2.04
N LEU A 396 -26.52 -20.23 -1.06
CA LEU A 396 -26.47 -21.68 -1.31
C LEU A 396 -27.78 -22.19 -1.92
N ASP A 397 -28.92 -21.69 -1.47
CA ASP A 397 -30.21 -22.06 -2.06
C ASP A 397 -30.30 -21.60 -3.52
N ARG A 398 -29.87 -20.36 -3.82
CA ARG A 398 -29.83 -19.87 -5.21
C ARG A 398 -28.84 -20.64 -6.08
N GLN A 399 -27.70 -21.06 -5.53
CA GLN A 399 -26.70 -21.89 -6.22
C GLN A 399 -27.31 -23.24 -6.63
N ARG A 400 -28.03 -23.89 -5.71
CA ARG A 400 -28.75 -25.15 -5.98
C ARG A 400 -29.85 -24.99 -7.02
N GLU A 401 -30.70 -23.97 -6.87
CA GLU A 401 -31.79 -23.68 -7.82
C GLU A 401 -31.27 -23.40 -9.24
N SER A 402 -30.11 -22.76 -9.34
CA SER A 402 -29.49 -22.42 -10.64
C SER A 402 -28.67 -23.56 -11.23
N GLY A 403 -28.48 -24.67 -10.51
CA GLY A 403 -27.64 -25.79 -10.96
C GLY A 403 -26.17 -25.45 -11.15
N ILE A 404 -25.67 -24.40 -10.49
CA ILE A 404 -24.28 -23.97 -10.61
C ILE A 404 -23.42 -24.79 -9.64
N ALA A 405 -22.42 -25.50 -10.18
CA ALA A 405 -21.44 -26.20 -9.36
C ALA A 405 -20.41 -25.23 -8.79
N TYR A 406 -19.91 -25.55 -7.59
CA TYR A 406 -18.73 -24.89 -7.04
C TYR A 406 -17.52 -25.18 -7.93
N CYS A 407 -16.86 -24.12 -8.38
CA CYS A 407 -15.61 -24.18 -9.10
C CYS A 407 -14.48 -23.94 -8.10
N HIS A 408 -13.80 -25.02 -7.72
CA HIS A 408 -12.65 -24.93 -6.84
C HIS A 408 -11.63 -23.96 -7.44
N PRO A 409 -10.99 -23.09 -6.63
CA PRO A 409 -9.74 -22.47 -7.05
C PRO A 409 -8.81 -23.60 -7.50
N GLU A 410 -8.28 -23.54 -8.73
CA GLU A 410 -7.33 -24.53 -9.21
C GLU A 410 -6.17 -24.61 -8.20
N ARG A 411 -6.16 -25.65 -7.38
CA ARG A 411 -4.94 -26.09 -6.71
C ARG A 411 -4.10 -26.68 -7.83
N SER A 412 -2.86 -26.23 -7.97
CA SER A 412 -1.86 -26.96 -8.73
C SER A 412 -1.69 -28.36 -8.11
N GLU A 413 -2.54 -29.31 -8.48
CA GLU A 413 -2.45 -30.73 -8.17
C GLU A 413 -1.28 -31.31 -8.98
N GLY A 414 -0.08 -31.00 -8.49
CA GLY A 414 1.19 -31.43 -9.08
C GLY A 414 2.40 -31.23 -8.16
N SER A 415 2.27 -30.47 -7.07
CA SER A 415 3.40 -30.18 -6.16
C SER A 415 3.75 -31.30 -5.16
N SER A 416 3.06 -32.46 -5.18
CA SER A 416 3.32 -33.57 -4.23
C SER A 416 4.16 -34.73 -4.82
N ARG A 417 4.79 -34.55 -5.98
CA ARG A 417 5.82 -35.49 -6.47
C ARG A 417 6.98 -34.72 -7.08
N THR A 418 8.10 -34.66 -6.35
CA THR A 418 9.47 -34.36 -6.81
C THR A 418 9.54 -33.66 -8.17
N VAL A 419 9.47 -32.32 -8.16
CA VAL A 419 9.80 -31.49 -9.33
C VAL A 419 11.33 -31.44 -9.45
N PRO A 420 11.94 -31.76 -10.60
CA PRO A 420 13.38 -31.68 -10.81
C PRO A 420 13.89 -30.26 -10.63
N GLU A 421 15.05 -30.13 -9.99
CA GLU A 421 15.80 -28.89 -9.78
C GLU A 421 16.08 -28.18 -11.12
N THR A 422 15.29 -27.18 -11.53
CA THR A 422 15.79 -26.06 -12.35
C THR A 422 14.79 -24.89 -12.43
N ARG A 423 15.21 -23.74 -11.89
CA ARG A 423 14.84 -22.36 -12.25
C ARG A 423 13.35 -22.10 -12.55
N GLY A 424 12.58 -21.88 -11.49
CA GLY A 424 11.21 -21.35 -11.59
C GLY A 424 10.35 -21.52 -10.34
N GLN A 425 10.94 -21.68 -9.15
CA GLN A 425 10.19 -21.70 -7.90
C GLN A 425 9.80 -20.26 -7.54
N ASP A 426 8.57 -20.10 -7.04
CA ASP A 426 8.11 -18.93 -6.29
C ASP A 426 9.07 -18.72 -5.09
N PRO A 427 9.92 -17.67 -5.10
CA PRO A 427 10.92 -17.47 -4.04
C PRO A 427 10.30 -17.14 -2.68
N SER A 428 9.01 -16.78 -2.64
CA SER A 428 8.31 -16.43 -1.40
C SER A 428 7.87 -17.66 -0.57
N VAL A 429 8.05 -18.89 -1.11
CA VAL A 429 7.41 -20.12 -0.60
C VAL A 429 8.33 -21.33 -0.50
N ALA A 430 9.66 -21.20 -0.45
CA ALA A 430 10.42 -22.33 0.09
C ALA A 430 10.03 -22.44 1.58
N PRO A 431 9.32 -23.51 2.03
CA PRO A 431 9.08 -23.70 3.45
C PRO A 431 10.44 -24.05 4.03
N LEU A 432 11.11 -23.09 4.64
CA LEU A 432 12.13 -23.42 5.62
C LEU A 432 11.41 -24.26 6.68
N PRO A 433 11.91 -25.46 7.03
CA PRO A 433 11.35 -26.26 8.11
C PRO A 433 11.14 -25.37 9.34
N GLN A 434 9.92 -25.33 9.86
CA GLN A 434 9.46 -24.36 10.87
C GLN A 434 10.12 -24.47 12.25
N ASP A 435 11.12 -25.33 12.44
CA ASP A 435 11.66 -25.63 13.78
C ASP A 435 13.10 -25.16 14.02
N ASP A 436 13.80 -24.53 13.07
CA ASP A 436 15.18 -24.08 13.32
C ASP A 436 15.71 -22.99 12.36
N THR A 437 15.00 -21.88 12.20
CA THR A 437 15.50 -20.72 11.42
C THR A 437 16.12 -19.67 12.34
N VAL A 438 17.07 -18.87 11.81
CA VAL A 438 17.81 -17.87 12.58
C VAL A 438 16.89 -16.82 13.23
N ASP A 439 15.81 -16.44 12.57
CA ASP A 439 14.81 -15.52 13.10
C ASP A 439 14.07 -16.10 14.31
N VAL A 440 13.69 -17.39 14.27
CA VAL A 440 13.04 -18.07 15.40
C VAL A 440 14.00 -18.14 16.59
N ARG A 441 15.25 -18.57 16.37
CA ARG A 441 16.26 -18.66 17.43
C ARG A 441 16.58 -17.30 18.04
N LEU A 442 16.70 -16.24 17.24
CA LEU A 442 16.90 -14.88 17.73
C LEU A 442 15.70 -14.36 18.52
N LEU A 443 14.45 -14.63 18.09
CA LEU A 443 13.26 -14.26 18.86
C LEU A 443 13.18 -14.97 20.20
N ASP A 444 13.56 -16.25 20.27
CA ASP A 444 13.59 -16.99 21.53
C ASP A 444 14.73 -16.51 22.44
N ARG A 445 15.89 -16.19 21.87
CA ARG A 445 16.99 -15.53 22.59
C ARG A 445 16.57 -14.17 23.14
N ALA A 446 15.85 -13.36 22.36
CA ALA A 446 15.33 -12.08 22.79
C ALA A 446 14.40 -12.20 24.02
N LYS A 447 13.50 -13.19 24.04
CA LYS A 447 12.60 -13.44 25.20
C LYS A 447 13.38 -13.84 26.46
N ALA A 448 14.48 -14.58 26.29
CA ALA A 448 15.31 -15.05 27.40
C ALA A 448 16.34 -14.01 27.88
N THR A 449 16.57 -12.94 27.12
CA THR A 449 17.62 -11.95 27.38
C THR A 449 17.14 -10.89 28.38
N PRO A 450 17.80 -10.72 29.54
CA PRO A 450 17.40 -9.70 30.53
C PRO A 450 17.77 -8.27 30.13
N ASP A 451 18.82 -8.09 29.32
CA ASP A 451 19.23 -6.77 28.83
C ASP A 451 18.24 -6.27 27.76
N PRO A 452 17.49 -5.17 28.01
CA PRO A 452 16.46 -4.73 27.08
C PRO A 452 17.00 -4.36 25.70
N GLU A 453 18.21 -3.82 25.63
CA GLU A 453 18.81 -3.39 24.37
C GLU A 453 19.29 -4.60 23.54
N ALA A 454 19.94 -5.59 24.16
CA ALA A 454 20.26 -6.85 23.48
C ALA A 454 19.00 -7.59 23.01
N ALA A 455 17.96 -7.65 23.84
CA ALA A 455 16.68 -8.25 23.46
C ALA A 455 16.02 -7.52 22.27
N ARG A 456 16.05 -6.17 22.28
CA ARG A 456 15.55 -5.33 21.18
C ARG A 456 16.31 -5.61 19.88
N LEU A 457 17.63 -5.72 19.93
CA LEU A 457 18.47 -5.96 18.75
C LEU A 457 18.25 -7.35 18.16
N ASP A 458 18.19 -8.39 19.00
CA ASP A 458 17.86 -9.75 18.54
C ASP A 458 16.49 -9.79 17.86
N GLN A 459 15.49 -9.15 18.46
CA GLN A 459 14.16 -9.05 17.89
C GLN A 459 14.15 -8.27 16.57
N LEU A 460 14.84 -7.13 16.50
CA LEU A 460 14.97 -6.31 15.29
C LEU A 460 15.58 -7.13 14.15
N ILE A 461 16.69 -7.81 14.39
CA ILE A 461 17.42 -8.60 13.39
C ILE A 461 16.56 -9.77 12.91
N ALA A 462 15.91 -10.48 13.83
CA ALA A 462 14.98 -11.56 13.48
C ALA A 462 13.85 -11.07 12.55
N TRP A 463 13.31 -9.88 12.81
CA TRP A 463 12.27 -9.32 11.96
C TRP A 463 12.80 -8.83 10.61
N LEU A 464 14.02 -8.27 10.56
CA LEU A 464 14.67 -7.83 9.32
C LEU A 464 14.88 -9.00 8.34
N VAL A 465 15.15 -10.21 8.83
CA VAL A 465 15.28 -11.43 7.99
C VAL A 465 14.04 -11.66 7.11
N ASN A 466 12.85 -11.31 7.61
CA ASN A 466 11.58 -11.49 6.92
C ASN A 466 11.07 -10.21 6.23
N PHE A 467 11.83 -9.11 6.26
CA PHE A 467 11.41 -7.81 5.69
C PHE A 467 10.99 -7.91 4.22
N HIS A 468 11.86 -8.42 3.34
CA HIS A 468 11.56 -8.48 1.91
C HIS A 468 10.41 -9.43 1.60
N ARG A 469 10.27 -10.52 2.37
CA ARG A 469 9.12 -11.43 2.24
C ARG A 469 7.81 -10.70 2.54
N ARG A 470 7.77 -9.85 3.56
CA ARG A 470 6.59 -9.01 3.87
C ARG A 470 6.32 -7.96 2.80
N GLU A 471 7.37 -7.35 2.23
CA GLU A 471 7.23 -6.38 1.13
C GLU A 471 6.68 -7.02 -0.17
N GLU A 472 6.96 -8.30 -0.40
CA GLU A 472 6.44 -9.03 -1.58
C GLU A 472 4.95 -9.37 -1.46
N LYS A 473 4.42 -9.60 -0.24
CA LYS A 473 3.03 -10.06 -0.03
C LYS A 473 1.96 -9.17 -0.69
N PRO A 474 1.97 -7.83 -0.54
CA PRO A 474 0.97 -6.96 -1.16
C PRO A 474 0.95 -7.03 -2.69
N MET A 475 2.10 -7.23 -3.33
CA MET A 475 2.16 -7.41 -4.78
C MET A 475 1.46 -8.72 -5.17
N TRP A 476 1.77 -9.83 -4.48
CA TRP A 476 1.10 -11.11 -4.72
C TRP A 476 -0.40 -11.03 -4.45
N TRP A 477 -0.84 -10.37 -3.37
CA TRP A 477 -2.26 -10.17 -3.09
C TRP A 477 -2.96 -9.40 -4.20
N ARG A 478 -2.38 -8.29 -4.69
CA ARG A 478 -2.91 -7.53 -5.83
C ARG A 478 -3.00 -8.39 -7.09
N MET A 479 -2.01 -9.24 -7.34
CA MET A 479 -2.00 -10.18 -8.46
C MET A 479 -3.17 -11.17 -8.33
N PHE A 480 -3.32 -11.85 -7.19
CA PHE A 480 -4.43 -12.78 -6.95
C PHE A 480 -5.80 -12.10 -7.01
N ASP A 481 -5.95 -10.90 -6.43
CA ASP A 481 -7.18 -10.12 -6.51
C ASP A 481 -7.54 -9.81 -7.97
N ARG A 482 -6.57 -9.43 -8.81
CA ARG A 482 -6.79 -9.23 -10.25
C ARG A 482 -7.14 -10.53 -10.97
N HIS A 483 -6.63 -11.69 -10.55
CA HIS A 483 -7.10 -12.98 -11.08
C HIS A 483 -8.59 -13.21 -10.75
N GLU A 484 -9.09 -12.68 -9.63
CA GLU A 484 -10.47 -12.80 -9.20
C GLU A 484 -11.41 -11.65 -9.64
N MET A 485 -10.89 -10.61 -10.30
CA MET A 485 -11.68 -9.54 -10.91
C MET A 485 -12.40 -9.98 -12.18
N THR A 486 -13.63 -9.51 -12.42
CA THR A 486 -14.32 -9.74 -13.71
C THR A 486 -13.58 -9.08 -14.87
N ILE A 487 -13.84 -9.53 -16.12
CA ILE A 487 -13.30 -8.87 -17.33
C ILE A 487 -13.57 -7.36 -17.30
N GLU A 488 -14.76 -6.94 -16.87
CA GLU A 488 -15.14 -5.53 -16.84
C GLU A 488 -14.45 -4.75 -15.72
N ASP A 489 -14.21 -5.38 -14.56
CA ASP A 489 -13.43 -4.74 -13.50
C ASP A 489 -11.97 -4.55 -13.95
N ARG A 490 -11.38 -5.54 -14.62
CA ARG A 490 -10.04 -5.41 -15.23
C ARG A 490 -10.01 -4.39 -16.36
N TYR A 491 -11.10 -4.20 -17.10
CA TYR A 491 -11.20 -3.13 -18.10
C TYR A 491 -11.07 -1.74 -17.45
N GLY A 492 -11.59 -1.58 -16.23
CA GLY A 492 -11.47 -0.35 -15.43
C GLY A 492 -10.13 -0.17 -14.72
N ASP A 493 -9.37 -1.25 -14.51
CA ASP A 493 -8.03 -1.20 -13.91
C ASP A 493 -6.98 -0.81 -14.96
N ARG A 494 -6.37 0.37 -14.78
CA ARG A 494 -5.34 0.90 -15.70
C ARG A 494 -4.07 0.06 -15.70
N ASP A 495 -3.86 -0.81 -14.74
CA ASP A 495 -2.70 -1.70 -14.72
C ASP A 495 -2.94 -2.97 -15.55
N CYS A 496 -4.18 -3.26 -15.96
CA CYS A 496 -4.55 -4.43 -16.75
C CYS A 496 -4.79 -4.09 -18.23
N LEU A 497 -4.93 -5.14 -19.06
CA LEU A 497 -5.50 -5.04 -20.41
C LEU A 497 -6.55 -6.15 -20.58
N ALA A 498 -7.79 -5.79 -20.90
CA ALA A 498 -8.92 -6.71 -20.80
C ALA A 498 -9.46 -7.13 -22.16
N ALA A 499 -10.16 -8.28 -22.18
CA ALA A 499 -10.91 -8.79 -23.34
C ALA A 499 -10.08 -8.96 -24.63
N LEU A 500 -8.81 -9.36 -24.51
CA LEU A 500 -7.97 -9.65 -25.67
C LEU A 500 -8.53 -10.85 -26.44
N THR A 501 -8.55 -10.75 -27.76
CA THR A 501 -8.96 -11.82 -28.66
C THR A 501 -7.88 -12.06 -29.71
N ARG A 502 -7.45 -13.30 -29.88
CA ARG A 502 -6.40 -13.69 -30.81
C ARG A 502 -6.79 -13.37 -32.25
N THR A 503 -5.86 -12.82 -33.02
CA THR A 503 -6.09 -12.52 -34.43
C THR A 503 -5.85 -13.76 -35.31
N ALA A 504 -6.17 -13.67 -36.59
CA ALA A 504 -5.85 -14.71 -37.56
C ALA A 504 -4.35 -14.73 -37.94
N THR A 505 -3.55 -13.81 -37.41
CA THR A 505 -2.11 -13.72 -37.70
C THR A 505 -1.40 -14.99 -37.19
N PRO A 506 -0.65 -15.71 -38.05
CA PRO A 506 0.06 -16.91 -37.65
C PRO A 506 1.11 -16.63 -36.56
N PRO A 507 1.32 -17.55 -35.60
CA PRO A 507 2.37 -17.39 -34.59
C PRO A 507 3.76 -17.21 -35.20
N THR A 508 4.53 -16.26 -34.67
CA THR A 508 5.93 -16.04 -35.05
C THR A 508 6.85 -16.75 -34.06
N ARG A 509 8.06 -17.16 -34.48
CA ARG A 509 9.03 -17.79 -33.58
C ARG A 509 9.99 -16.74 -33.02
N ILE A 510 10.02 -16.59 -31.70
CA ILE A 510 10.94 -15.69 -30.98
C ILE A 510 11.88 -16.52 -30.11
N LYS A 511 13.07 -16.84 -30.64
CA LYS A 511 14.02 -17.79 -30.02
C LYS A 511 13.34 -19.14 -29.71
N ARG A 512 13.06 -19.40 -28.42
CA ARG A 512 12.38 -20.61 -27.91
C ARG A 512 10.89 -20.41 -27.59
N SER A 513 10.36 -19.21 -27.85
CA SER A 513 9.00 -18.78 -27.54
C SER A 513 8.19 -18.52 -28.82
N LEU A 514 6.88 -18.39 -28.67
CA LEU A 514 5.97 -17.98 -29.74
C LEU A 514 5.53 -16.53 -29.53
N GLY A 515 5.53 -15.74 -30.61
CA GLY A 515 4.86 -14.44 -30.69
C GLY A 515 3.43 -14.64 -31.20
N LEU A 516 2.46 -14.13 -30.46
CA LEU A 516 1.03 -14.27 -30.72
C LEU A 516 0.38 -12.88 -30.73
N GLU A 517 -0.35 -12.56 -31.80
CA GLU A 517 -1.02 -11.26 -31.92
C GLU A 517 -2.47 -11.35 -31.40
N TYR A 518 -2.85 -10.34 -30.62
CA TYR A 518 -4.18 -10.16 -30.06
C TYR A 518 -4.73 -8.78 -30.39
N ARG A 519 -6.06 -8.69 -30.47
CA ARG A 519 -6.83 -7.45 -30.58
C ARG A 519 -7.46 -7.10 -29.23
N TYR A 520 -7.48 -5.82 -28.90
CA TYR A 520 -8.15 -5.25 -27.71
C TYR A 520 -8.87 -3.94 -28.09
N ASP A 521 -9.67 -3.40 -27.16
CA ASP A 521 -10.36 -2.11 -27.35
C ASP A 521 -9.35 -0.94 -27.25
N PRO A 522 -9.09 -0.17 -28.33
CA PRO A 522 -8.16 0.95 -28.29
C PRO A 522 -8.61 2.10 -27.38
N ALA A 523 -9.87 2.11 -26.91
CA ALA A 523 -10.36 3.08 -25.94
C ALA A 523 -10.04 2.72 -24.48
N GLN A 524 -9.52 1.53 -24.18
CA GLN A 524 -9.08 1.15 -22.84
C GLN A 524 -7.77 1.89 -22.49
N GLU A 525 -7.77 2.61 -21.38
CA GLU A 525 -6.53 3.18 -20.83
C GLU A 525 -5.74 2.09 -20.10
N THR A 526 -4.45 1.93 -20.44
CA THR A 526 -3.55 0.99 -19.74
C THR A 526 -2.15 1.58 -19.54
N LYS A 527 -1.47 1.16 -18.47
CA LYS A 527 -0.06 1.45 -18.17
C LYS A 527 0.90 0.42 -18.77
N LEU A 528 0.41 -0.72 -19.24
CA LEU A 528 1.23 -1.78 -19.84
C LEU A 528 1.92 -1.28 -21.12
N ARG A 529 3.20 -1.61 -21.29
CA ARG A 529 4.07 -1.19 -22.40
C ARG A 529 4.91 -2.35 -22.93
N PRO A 530 5.49 -2.22 -24.15
CA PRO A 530 6.50 -3.17 -24.62
C PRO A 530 7.63 -3.37 -23.60
N GLY A 531 7.99 -4.62 -23.35
CA GLY A 531 8.93 -5.04 -22.30
C GLY A 531 8.26 -5.56 -21.03
N ASP A 532 6.99 -5.21 -20.78
CA ASP A 532 6.31 -5.62 -19.56
C ASP A 532 5.98 -7.11 -19.57
N LYS A 533 6.23 -7.75 -18.43
CA LYS A 533 5.83 -9.13 -18.16
C LYS A 533 4.43 -9.15 -17.58
N CYS A 534 3.64 -10.14 -17.99
CA CYS A 534 2.23 -10.25 -17.64
C CYS A 534 1.84 -11.71 -17.36
N PHE A 535 0.79 -11.89 -16.56
CA PHE A 535 0.02 -13.12 -16.44
C PHE A 535 -1.22 -13.07 -17.33
N ALA A 536 -1.59 -14.22 -17.91
CA ALA A 536 -2.91 -14.40 -18.48
C ALA A 536 -3.91 -14.69 -17.35
N ALA A 537 -4.85 -13.77 -17.15
CA ALA A 537 -5.80 -13.80 -16.06
C ALA A 537 -6.60 -15.10 -16.01
N GLY A 538 -6.84 -15.61 -14.80
CA GLY A 538 -7.45 -16.92 -14.58
C GLY A 538 -6.55 -18.13 -14.84
N THR A 539 -5.26 -17.94 -15.17
CA THR A 539 -4.31 -19.03 -15.43
C THR A 539 -2.93 -18.76 -14.81
N GLU A 540 -2.03 -19.74 -14.76
CA GLU A 540 -0.62 -19.54 -14.37
C GLU A 540 0.30 -19.13 -15.56
N LEU A 541 -0.27 -18.91 -16.75
CA LEU A 541 0.51 -18.64 -17.96
C LEU A 541 1.10 -17.23 -17.94
N ARG A 542 2.38 -17.13 -18.30
CA ARG A 542 3.11 -15.86 -18.41
C ARG A 542 3.36 -15.48 -19.86
N ALA A 543 3.34 -14.18 -20.12
CA ALA A 543 3.65 -13.57 -21.40
C ALA A 543 4.49 -12.29 -21.20
N GLU A 544 5.14 -11.84 -22.26
CA GLU A 544 5.88 -10.57 -22.33
C GLU A 544 5.33 -9.78 -23.51
N ILE A 545 5.05 -8.49 -23.33
CA ILE A 545 4.59 -7.62 -24.40
C ILE A 545 5.79 -7.28 -25.28
N VAL A 546 5.79 -7.75 -26.53
CA VAL A 546 6.88 -7.46 -27.47
C VAL A 546 6.63 -6.15 -28.20
N ARG A 547 5.39 -5.94 -28.62
CA ARG A 547 4.96 -4.80 -29.40
C ARG A 547 3.50 -4.47 -29.06
N MET A 548 3.17 -3.19 -29.13
CA MET A 548 1.82 -2.70 -28.93
C MET A 548 1.54 -1.56 -29.92
N ASP A 549 0.39 -1.61 -30.58
CA ASP A 549 -0.13 -0.57 -31.46
C ASP A 549 -1.44 -0.03 -30.85
N GLU A 550 -1.31 1.09 -30.13
CA GLU A 550 -2.41 1.70 -29.38
C GLU A 550 -3.53 2.20 -30.30
N GLY A 551 -3.20 2.68 -31.50
CA GLY A 551 -4.19 3.20 -32.44
C GLY A 551 -5.00 2.09 -33.10
N ALA A 552 -4.37 0.97 -33.42
CA ALA A 552 -5.02 -0.19 -34.05
C ALA A 552 -5.67 -1.16 -33.04
N GLY A 553 -5.38 -1.00 -31.74
CA GLY A 553 -5.82 -1.92 -30.69
C GLY A 553 -5.20 -3.31 -30.85
N LEU A 554 -3.90 -3.38 -31.16
CA LEU A 554 -3.17 -4.64 -31.38
C LEU A 554 -2.01 -4.79 -30.41
N VAL A 555 -1.77 -6.00 -29.94
CA VAL A 555 -0.66 -6.34 -29.04
C VAL A 555 -0.05 -7.68 -29.44
N GLU A 556 1.27 -7.76 -29.49
CA GLU A 556 2.02 -9.00 -29.72
C GLU A 556 2.61 -9.50 -28.40
N LEU A 557 2.23 -10.72 -28.04
CA LEU A 557 2.64 -11.38 -26.80
C LEU A 557 3.61 -12.50 -27.09
N LYS A 558 4.75 -12.49 -26.40
CA LYS A 558 5.72 -13.57 -26.39
C LYS A 558 5.44 -14.49 -25.21
N ALA A 559 5.17 -15.76 -25.49
CA ALA A 559 4.92 -16.76 -24.46
C ALA A 559 5.72 -18.05 -24.70
N GLY A 560 6.16 -18.69 -23.61
CA GLY A 560 6.84 -19.99 -23.67
C GLY A 560 5.88 -21.18 -23.77
N LYS A 561 4.61 -20.99 -23.42
CA LYS A 561 3.53 -21.97 -23.52
C LYS A 561 2.40 -21.38 -24.39
N PRO A 562 1.57 -22.21 -25.04
CA PRO A 562 0.40 -21.73 -25.78
C PRO A 562 -0.53 -20.90 -24.88
N LEU A 563 -0.92 -19.72 -25.35
CA LEU A 563 -1.91 -18.87 -24.69
C LEU A 563 -3.33 -19.15 -25.23
N PRO A 564 -4.39 -18.92 -24.43
CA PRO A 564 -5.77 -19.04 -24.89
C PRO A 564 -6.11 -18.04 -26.00
N ASP A 565 -7.12 -18.35 -26.81
CA ASP A 565 -7.57 -17.43 -27.87
C ASP A 565 -8.26 -16.17 -27.31
N ARG A 566 -8.74 -16.21 -26.06
CA ARG A 566 -9.32 -15.07 -25.34
C ARG A 566 -8.71 -14.97 -23.94
N LEU A 567 -8.23 -13.78 -23.56
CA LEU A 567 -7.59 -13.58 -22.25
C LEU A 567 -7.65 -12.13 -21.79
N CYS A 568 -7.28 -11.90 -20.52
CA CYS A 568 -6.91 -10.58 -20.00
C CYS A 568 -5.46 -10.63 -19.52
N LEU A 569 -4.75 -9.50 -19.58
CA LEU A 569 -3.39 -9.36 -19.06
C LEU A 569 -3.41 -8.65 -17.70
N ILE A 570 -2.66 -9.22 -16.77
CA ILE A 570 -2.38 -8.70 -15.43
C ILE A 570 -0.86 -8.53 -15.34
N PRO A 571 -0.31 -7.43 -14.79
CA PRO A 571 1.12 -7.22 -14.75
C PRO A 571 1.82 -8.23 -13.82
N ASP A 572 3.00 -8.69 -14.22
CA ASP A 572 3.95 -9.44 -13.39
C ASP A 572 4.95 -8.43 -12.79
N GLU A 573 4.54 -7.82 -11.67
CA GLU A 573 5.31 -6.80 -10.94
C GLU A 573 6.42 -7.41 -10.05
N PHE A 574 6.65 -8.73 -10.11
CA PHE A 574 7.59 -9.41 -9.22
C PHE A 574 9.05 -9.14 -9.60
N VAL A 575 9.79 -8.56 -8.65
CA VAL A 575 11.24 -8.41 -8.69
C VAL A 575 11.82 -9.13 -7.48
N SER A 576 12.57 -10.20 -7.74
CA SER A 576 13.14 -11.02 -6.67
C SER A 576 14.17 -10.23 -5.85
N ALA A 577 13.92 -10.10 -4.54
CA ALA A 577 14.86 -9.49 -3.60
C ALA A 577 15.90 -10.49 -3.05
N GLU A 578 16.06 -11.66 -3.69
CA GLU A 578 16.81 -12.79 -3.14
C GLU A 578 18.24 -12.47 -2.71
N PRO A 579 19.07 -11.74 -3.51
CA PRO A 579 20.42 -11.39 -3.06
C PRO A 579 20.43 -10.54 -1.78
N ILE A 580 19.46 -9.63 -1.64
CA ILE A 580 19.33 -8.75 -0.48
C ILE A 580 18.88 -9.57 0.74
N ARG A 581 17.85 -10.41 0.57
CA ARG A 581 17.34 -11.31 1.61
C ARG A 581 18.45 -12.22 2.15
N GLN A 582 19.21 -12.86 1.26
CA GLN A 582 20.33 -13.71 1.64
C GLN A 582 21.42 -12.95 2.42
N ALA A 583 21.70 -11.69 2.06
CA ALA A 583 22.64 -10.86 2.81
C ALA A 583 22.17 -10.59 4.24
N VAL A 584 20.90 -10.26 4.44
CA VAL A 584 20.33 -10.06 5.79
C VAL A 584 20.37 -11.36 6.60
N VAL A 585 20.07 -12.51 5.98
CA VAL A 585 20.20 -13.83 6.64
C VAL A 585 21.65 -14.09 7.07
N ARG A 586 22.63 -13.88 6.19
CA ARG A 586 24.06 -14.04 6.54
C ARG A 586 24.47 -13.14 7.71
N TYR A 587 23.98 -11.90 7.74
CA TYR A 587 24.20 -10.99 8.87
C TYR A 587 23.59 -11.54 10.16
N ALA A 588 22.33 -11.98 10.12
CA ALA A 588 21.63 -12.52 11.28
C ALA A 588 22.30 -13.80 11.83
N GLU A 589 22.77 -14.69 10.95
CA GLU A 589 23.48 -15.91 11.34
C GLU A 589 24.85 -15.60 11.99
N ALA A 590 25.59 -14.63 11.46
CA ALA A 590 26.84 -14.17 12.08
C ALA A 590 26.56 -13.53 13.46
N TRP A 591 25.55 -12.67 13.55
CA TRP A 591 25.11 -12.04 14.79
C TRP A 591 24.70 -13.06 15.85
N GLU A 592 23.97 -14.10 15.44
CA GLU A 592 23.58 -15.20 16.32
C GLU A 592 24.81 -15.89 16.92
N ARG A 593 25.84 -16.17 16.11
CA ARG A 593 27.10 -16.78 16.55
C ARG A 593 28.01 -15.83 17.35
N GLY A 594 27.64 -14.55 17.47
CA GLY A 594 28.46 -13.52 18.11
C GLY A 594 29.65 -13.06 17.25
N GLU A 595 29.58 -13.30 15.93
CA GLU A 595 30.58 -12.88 14.96
C GLU A 595 30.26 -11.48 14.41
N VAL A 596 31.29 -10.66 14.22
CA VAL A 596 31.15 -9.33 13.62
C VAL A 596 31.38 -9.45 12.10
N SER A 597 30.29 -9.51 11.33
CA SER A 597 30.39 -9.50 9.85
C SER A 597 30.59 -8.10 9.28
N SER A 598 30.03 -7.06 9.91
CA SER A 598 30.24 -5.65 9.57
C SER A 598 30.09 -4.75 10.79
N ALA A 599 31.21 -4.17 11.24
CA ALA A 599 31.20 -3.24 12.38
C ALA A 599 30.39 -1.96 12.10
N ALA A 600 30.35 -1.50 10.84
CA ALA A 600 29.54 -0.34 10.46
C ALA A 600 28.04 -0.62 10.61
N VAL A 601 27.59 -1.82 10.22
CA VAL A 601 26.20 -2.26 10.40
C VAL A 601 25.88 -2.44 11.88
N ASP A 602 26.77 -3.04 12.66
CA ASP A 602 26.59 -3.17 14.11
C ASP A 602 26.44 -1.79 14.79
N ASP A 603 27.29 -0.82 14.43
CA ASP A 603 27.22 0.54 14.98
C ASP A 603 25.95 1.28 14.51
N LEU A 604 25.48 1.02 13.27
CA LEU A 604 24.17 1.51 12.78
C LEU A 604 23.02 0.94 13.63
N LEU A 605 22.91 -0.38 13.77
CA LEU A 605 21.81 -1.02 14.51
C LEU A 605 21.83 -0.65 16.00
N ARG A 606 23.00 -0.47 16.58
CA ARG A 606 23.16 -0.02 17.98
C ARG A 606 23.02 1.50 18.16
N ARG A 607 22.74 2.25 17.09
CA ARG A 607 22.63 3.73 17.08
C ARG A 607 23.84 4.40 17.72
N ARG A 608 25.04 3.88 17.46
CA ARG A 608 26.27 4.42 18.04
C ARG A 608 26.76 5.63 17.25
N PRO A 609 27.32 6.66 17.92
CA PRO A 609 28.01 7.75 17.24
C PRO A 609 29.14 7.23 16.34
N PRO A 610 29.45 7.90 15.22
CA PRO A 610 30.49 7.47 14.29
C PRO A 610 31.85 7.35 14.97
N ARG A 611 32.54 6.24 14.74
CA ARG A 611 33.94 6.05 15.15
C ARG A 611 34.87 6.73 14.16
N ILE A 612 35.57 7.76 14.63
CA ILE A 612 36.46 8.58 13.79
C ILE A 612 37.85 8.61 14.42
N THR A 613 38.85 8.20 13.64
CA THR A 613 40.25 8.15 14.08
C THR A 613 40.73 9.53 14.47
N GLY A 614 41.20 9.71 15.71
CA GLY A 614 41.69 11.01 16.21
C GLY A 614 40.57 12.02 16.50
N HIS A 615 39.35 11.58 16.78
CA HIS A 615 38.26 12.42 17.27
C HIS A 615 37.91 12.06 18.72
N ALA A 616 37.96 13.03 19.64
CA ALA A 616 37.79 12.81 21.08
C ALA A 616 36.32 12.71 21.55
N GLY A 617 35.36 12.74 20.62
CA GLY A 617 33.92 12.86 20.91
C GLY A 617 33.42 14.30 20.85
N GLY A 618 32.10 14.50 20.88
CA GLY A 618 31.44 15.81 20.73
C GLY A 618 30.91 16.10 19.32
N PRO A 619 30.54 17.37 19.02
CA PRO A 619 30.02 17.75 17.71
C PRO A 619 31.01 17.44 16.57
N LEU A 620 30.53 16.80 15.50
CA LEU A 620 31.37 16.39 14.37
C LEU A 620 31.87 17.59 13.55
N VAL A 621 31.00 18.58 13.37
CA VAL A 621 31.27 19.82 12.64
C VAL A 621 30.99 21.00 13.59
N GLY A 622 31.97 21.89 13.75
CA GLY A 622 31.82 23.12 14.51
C GLY A 622 30.99 24.17 13.75
N ALA A 623 30.31 25.07 14.48
CA ALA A 623 29.40 26.07 13.89
C ALA A 623 30.07 27.06 12.91
N THR A 624 31.40 27.20 12.97
CA THR A 624 32.19 28.12 12.14
C THR A 624 33.10 27.42 11.14
N GLU A 625 33.08 26.09 11.09
CA GLU A 625 33.94 25.31 10.18
C GLU A 625 33.33 25.27 8.77
N ASP A 626 34.17 25.18 7.74
CA ASP A 626 33.69 24.86 6.40
C ASP A 626 33.12 23.44 6.41
N PHE A 627 31.81 23.34 6.18
CA PHE A 627 31.10 22.07 6.28
C PHE A 627 31.65 21.02 5.34
N VAL A 628 31.97 21.38 4.09
CA VAL A 628 32.39 20.44 3.04
C VAL A 628 33.81 19.95 3.31
N GLU A 629 34.72 20.84 3.66
CA GLU A 629 36.09 20.47 4.05
C GLU A 629 36.08 19.54 5.26
N ARG A 630 35.28 19.88 6.27
CA ARG A 630 35.20 19.10 7.50
C ARG A 630 34.63 17.71 7.28
N VAL A 631 33.51 17.57 6.55
CA VAL A 631 32.93 16.24 6.30
C VAL A 631 33.81 15.37 5.39
N CYS A 632 34.58 15.95 4.48
CA CYS A 632 35.61 15.21 3.73
C CYS A 632 36.70 14.63 4.65
N ASP A 633 37.21 15.42 5.60
CA ASP A 633 38.17 14.95 6.60
C ASP A 633 37.57 13.87 7.52
N LEU A 634 36.34 14.07 8.01
CA LEU A 634 35.63 13.09 8.84
C LEU A 634 35.41 11.78 8.10
N ALA A 635 34.94 11.83 6.85
CA ALA A 635 34.73 10.65 6.01
C ALA A 635 36.05 9.90 5.80
N ALA A 636 37.15 10.60 5.55
CA ALA A 636 38.45 9.97 5.33
C ALA A 636 39.08 9.34 6.59
N ARG A 637 38.64 9.73 7.79
CA ARG A 637 39.07 9.19 9.09
C ARG A 637 38.07 8.22 9.73
N LEU A 638 36.97 7.93 9.04
CA LEU A 638 35.93 7.01 9.49
C LEU A 638 36.51 5.60 9.62
N ASP A 639 36.41 5.04 10.83
CA ASP A 639 37.00 3.76 11.19
C ASP A 639 35.93 2.69 11.37
N ARG A 640 35.66 1.96 10.29
CA ARG A 640 34.76 0.81 10.23
C ARG A 640 33.39 1.09 10.86
N SER A 641 32.82 2.24 10.54
CA SER A 641 31.65 2.81 11.20
C SER A 641 30.66 3.41 10.21
N THR A 642 29.49 3.79 10.71
CA THR A 642 28.47 4.52 9.96
C THR A 642 28.52 6.02 10.25
N LEU A 643 28.50 6.86 9.22
CA LEU A 643 28.37 8.32 9.29
C LEU A 643 27.07 8.77 8.61
N CYS A 644 26.27 9.57 9.31
CA CYS A 644 25.01 10.10 8.79
C CYS A 644 25.12 11.60 8.51
N ILE A 645 24.67 12.03 7.33
CA ILE A 645 24.66 13.42 6.89
C ILE A 645 23.24 13.78 6.44
N GLN A 646 22.57 14.58 7.27
CA GLN A 646 21.27 15.16 6.90
C GLN A 646 21.48 16.36 5.98
N GLY A 647 20.83 16.34 4.82
CA GLY A 647 20.82 17.46 3.87
C GLY A 647 19.39 17.88 3.53
N PRO A 648 18.84 18.96 4.10
CA PRO A 648 17.55 19.51 3.67
C PRO A 648 17.50 19.89 2.18
N PRO A 649 16.32 20.18 1.59
CA PRO A 649 16.23 20.64 0.21
C PRO A 649 17.11 21.88 -0.05
N GLY A 650 17.88 21.86 -1.14
CA GLY A 650 18.72 23.00 -1.54
C GLY A 650 20.06 23.16 -0.80
N THR A 651 20.41 22.31 0.17
CA THR A 651 21.67 22.42 0.93
C THR A 651 22.89 21.80 0.25
N GLY A 652 22.73 21.29 -0.97
CA GLY A 652 23.84 20.72 -1.75
C GLY A 652 24.29 19.33 -1.29
N LYS A 653 23.42 18.48 -0.74
CA LYS A 653 23.78 17.11 -0.32
C LYS A 653 24.52 16.31 -1.40
N THR A 654 24.05 16.31 -2.65
CA THR A 654 24.73 15.65 -3.78
C THR A 654 26.11 16.25 -4.07
N TYR A 655 26.28 17.57 -3.89
CA TYR A 655 27.57 18.25 -4.03
C TYR A 655 28.55 17.80 -2.96
N THR A 656 28.09 17.77 -1.70
CA THR A 656 28.90 17.32 -0.56
C THR A 656 29.27 15.84 -0.68
N ALA A 657 28.33 14.98 -1.07
CA ALA A 657 28.57 13.57 -1.36
C ALA A 657 29.67 13.40 -2.42
N ALA A 658 29.55 14.13 -3.54
CA ALA A 658 30.55 14.10 -4.60
C ALA A 658 31.94 14.56 -4.12
N ALA A 659 32.02 15.62 -3.30
CA ALA A 659 33.29 16.09 -2.75
C ALA A 659 33.98 15.04 -1.87
N MET A 660 33.23 14.37 -0.99
CA MET A 660 33.76 13.28 -0.16
C MET A 660 34.24 12.11 -1.03
N ILE A 661 33.44 11.69 -2.02
CA ILE A 661 33.81 10.60 -2.93
C ILE A 661 35.11 10.92 -3.67
N VAL A 662 35.28 12.15 -4.19
CA VAL A 662 36.52 12.55 -4.87
C VAL A 662 37.73 12.52 -3.93
N GLU A 663 37.58 12.95 -2.67
CA GLU A 663 38.66 12.87 -1.68
C GLU A 663 39.03 11.42 -1.33
N LEU A 664 38.03 10.53 -1.22
CA LEU A 664 38.27 9.11 -0.98
C LEU A 664 38.95 8.43 -2.17
N LEU A 665 38.53 8.74 -3.41
CA LEU A 665 39.18 8.25 -4.63
C LEU A 665 40.63 8.73 -4.71
N ARG A 666 40.91 9.98 -4.35
CA ARG A 666 42.28 10.53 -4.28
C ARG A 666 43.17 9.74 -3.32
N ARG A 667 42.59 9.19 -2.25
CA ARG A 667 43.28 8.33 -1.27
C ARG A 667 43.40 6.87 -1.70
N GLY A 668 42.97 6.54 -2.91
CA GLY A 668 43.06 5.18 -3.45
C GLY A 668 41.91 4.27 -3.02
N CYS A 669 40.83 4.80 -2.43
CA CYS A 669 39.74 3.99 -1.90
C CYS A 669 38.83 3.45 -3.00
N ARG A 670 38.26 2.26 -2.75
CA ARG A 670 37.18 1.66 -3.54
C ARG A 670 35.85 2.12 -2.98
N VAL A 671 35.09 2.86 -3.77
CA VAL A 671 33.86 3.51 -3.34
C VAL A 671 32.65 2.93 -4.09
N GLY A 672 31.63 2.54 -3.35
CA GLY A 672 30.31 2.21 -3.89
C GLY A 672 29.34 3.37 -3.70
N ILE A 673 28.37 3.50 -4.60
CA ILE A 673 27.19 4.35 -4.40
C ILE A 673 25.91 3.59 -4.77
N THR A 674 24.91 3.67 -3.89
CA THR A 674 23.60 3.07 -4.07
C THR A 674 22.48 4.03 -3.67
N ALA A 675 21.29 3.81 -4.24
CA ALA A 675 20.08 4.55 -3.93
C ALA A 675 18.85 3.71 -4.34
N GLN A 676 17.64 4.25 -4.14
CA GLN A 676 16.38 3.56 -4.43
C GLN A 676 16.17 3.26 -5.93
N SER A 677 16.73 4.08 -6.85
CA SER A 677 16.56 3.89 -8.29
C SER A 677 17.84 4.17 -9.09
N HIS A 678 17.90 3.58 -10.28
CA HIS A 678 18.99 3.78 -11.25
C HIS A 678 19.20 5.27 -11.58
N LYS A 679 18.11 6.04 -11.73
CA LYS A 679 18.16 7.47 -12.03
C LYS A 679 18.83 8.29 -10.91
N VAL A 680 18.54 7.98 -9.65
CA VAL A 680 19.17 8.67 -8.51
C VAL A 680 20.67 8.36 -8.46
N ILE A 681 21.04 7.09 -8.69
CA ILE A 681 22.45 6.68 -8.78
C ILE A 681 23.18 7.45 -9.89
N MET A 682 22.61 7.53 -11.09
CA MET A 682 23.21 8.25 -12.22
C MET A 682 23.36 9.76 -11.93
N ASN A 683 22.38 10.39 -11.29
CA ASN A 683 22.49 11.78 -10.88
C ASN A 683 23.66 12.01 -9.92
N ALA A 684 23.84 11.14 -8.94
CA ALA A 684 24.94 11.23 -7.99
C ALA A 684 26.30 10.96 -8.66
N MET A 685 26.38 9.97 -9.54
CA MET A 685 27.58 9.71 -10.35
C MET A 685 27.92 10.90 -11.26
N GLY A 686 26.93 11.56 -11.85
CA GLY A 686 27.12 12.77 -12.64
C GLY A 686 27.68 13.94 -11.82
N ALA A 687 27.29 14.07 -10.55
CA ALA A 687 27.88 15.05 -9.65
C ALA A 687 29.34 14.71 -9.32
N VAL A 688 29.67 13.42 -9.14
CA VAL A 688 31.05 12.97 -8.96
C VAL A 688 31.89 13.25 -10.20
N ALA A 689 31.40 12.93 -11.40
CA ALA A 689 32.10 13.21 -12.66
C ALA A 689 32.47 14.69 -12.79
N LYS A 690 31.52 15.60 -12.50
CA LYS A 690 31.77 17.05 -12.47
C LYS A 690 32.75 17.48 -11.37
N ALA A 691 32.78 16.79 -10.24
CA ALA A 691 33.73 17.07 -9.16
C ALA A 691 35.15 16.57 -9.52
N LEU A 692 35.26 15.44 -10.20
CA LEU A 692 36.53 14.91 -10.71
C LEU A 692 37.14 15.85 -11.73
N GLU A 693 36.36 16.31 -12.71
CA GLU A 693 36.77 17.30 -13.72
C GLU A 693 37.34 18.56 -13.06
N ARG A 694 36.64 19.13 -12.07
CA ARG A 694 37.09 20.31 -11.32
C ARG A 694 38.38 20.07 -10.53
N SER A 695 38.60 18.84 -10.07
CA SER A 695 39.77 18.48 -9.26
C SER A 695 40.99 18.05 -10.07
N GLY A 696 40.83 17.77 -11.37
CA GLY A 696 41.87 17.20 -12.23
C GLY A 696 42.25 15.75 -11.89
N LEU A 697 41.45 15.03 -11.08
CA LEU A 697 41.68 13.64 -10.72
C LEU A 697 41.05 12.71 -11.76
N ALA A 698 41.85 11.78 -12.31
CA ALA A 698 41.33 10.68 -13.11
C ALA A 698 40.92 9.51 -12.19
N ALA A 699 39.73 8.96 -12.40
CA ALA A 699 39.22 7.80 -11.67
C ALA A 699 38.34 6.93 -12.57
N THR A 700 38.28 5.62 -12.26
CA THR A 700 37.41 4.67 -12.96
C THR A 700 35.99 4.77 -12.40
N LEU A 701 35.01 5.08 -13.25
CA LEU A 701 33.58 5.13 -12.89
C LEU A 701 32.85 4.02 -13.63
N CYS A 702 32.21 3.13 -12.87
CA CYS A 702 31.46 2.01 -13.43
C CYS A 702 30.00 2.01 -12.94
N LYS A 703 29.08 1.70 -13.85
CA LYS A 703 27.65 1.57 -13.55
C LYS A 703 27.20 0.16 -13.88
N VAL A 704 26.46 -0.47 -12.96
CA VAL A 704 25.91 -1.81 -13.14
C VAL A 704 24.41 -1.76 -13.43
N GLY A 705 23.99 -2.42 -14.51
CA GLY A 705 22.60 -2.64 -14.93
C GLY A 705 22.06 -1.61 -15.91
N ASP A 706 21.29 -2.12 -16.88
CA ASP A 706 20.85 -1.49 -18.14
C ASP A 706 20.47 -0.02 -17.99
N HIS A 707 21.32 0.84 -18.55
CA HIS A 707 21.02 2.27 -18.73
C HIS A 707 21.75 2.87 -19.94
N ASP A 708 21.79 2.13 -21.05
CA ASP A 708 22.51 2.47 -22.28
C ASP A 708 22.17 3.87 -22.82
N ASP A 709 20.94 4.35 -22.59
CA ASP A 709 20.45 5.66 -23.05
C ASP A 709 20.86 6.85 -22.14
N ASP A 710 21.67 6.65 -21.08
CA ASP A 710 22.10 7.74 -20.21
C ASP A 710 23.28 8.53 -20.84
N PRO A 711 23.22 9.88 -20.89
CA PRO A 711 24.27 10.70 -21.49
C PRO A 711 25.68 10.46 -20.93
N LEU A 712 25.82 10.06 -19.66
CA LEU A 712 27.13 9.80 -19.06
C LEU A 712 27.77 8.51 -19.60
N VAL A 713 26.94 7.54 -19.98
CA VAL A 713 27.37 6.28 -20.60
C VAL A 713 27.70 6.51 -22.07
N GLU A 714 26.84 7.23 -22.80
CA GLU A 714 27.07 7.59 -24.21
C GLU A 714 28.37 8.39 -24.40
N GLN A 715 28.70 9.28 -23.46
CA GLN A 715 29.92 10.09 -23.49
C GLN A 715 31.18 9.32 -23.05
N GLY A 716 31.03 8.07 -22.60
CA GLY A 716 32.15 7.26 -22.08
C GLY A 716 32.73 7.75 -20.75
N ILE A 717 32.02 8.63 -20.04
CA ILE A 717 32.43 9.13 -18.71
C ILE A 717 32.21 8.05 -17.67
N VAL A 718 31.10 7.31 -17.79
CA VAL A 718 30.75 6.18 -16.95
C VAL A 718 30.75 4.92 -17.81
N ARG A 719 31.48 3.89 -17.38
CA ARG A 719 31.53 2.60 -18.06
C ARG A 719 30.42 1.70 -17.55
N GLU A 720 29.53 1.26 -18.43
CA GLU A 720 28.58 0.20 -18.12
C GLU A 720 29.28 -1.16 -18.06
N ILE A 721 28.98 -1.93 -17.01
CA ILE A 721 29.54 -3.25 -16.77
C ILE A 721 28.46 -4.21 -16.22
N GLU A 722 28.69 -5.50 -16.36
CA GLU A 722 27.83 -6.51 -15.77
C GLU A 722 28.19 -6.76 -14.30
N ASN A 723 27.30 -7.42 -13.56
CA ASN A 723 27.54 -7.75 -12.15
C ASN A 723 28.85 -8.52 -11.95
N ASP A 724 29.16 -9.45 -12.85
CA ASP A 724 30.28 -10.38 -12.74
C ASP A 724 31.64 -9.71 -13.06
N ASP A 725 31.62 -8.52 -13.65
CA ASP A 725 32.84 -7.72 -13.93
C ASP A 725 33.34 -6.95 -12.70
N VAL A 726 32.46 -6.71 -11.72
CA VAL A 726 32.73 -5.82 -10.58
C VAL A 726 33.94 -6.27 -9.76
N PRO A 727 34.12 -7.56 -9.41
CA PRO A 727 35.32 -7.99 -8.71
C PRO A 727 36.62 -7.59 -9.41
N GLY A 728 36.69 -7.73 -10.74
CA GLY A 728 37.87 -7.36 -11.53
C GLY A 728 38.12 -5.84 -11.55
N VAL A 729 37.07 -5.02 -11.52
CA VAL A 729 37.20 -3.56 -11.37
C VAL A 729 37.80 -3.20 -10.01
N LEU A 730 37.34 -3.84 -8.93
CA LEU A 730 37.83 -3.59 -7.57
C LEU A 730 39.29 -4.01 -7.38
N ASP A 731 39.75 -5.03 -8.10
CA ASP A 731 41.16 -5.46 -8.09
C ASP A 731 42.08 -4.45 -8.79
N GLY A 732 41.52 -3.56 -9.65
CA GLY A 732 42.23 -2.47 -10.33
C GLY A 732 42.56 -1.26 -9.45
N GLY A 733 42.12 -1.23 -8.19
CA GLY A 733 42.39 -0.15 -7.24
C GLY A 733 41.26 0.87 -7.10
N ALA A 734 41.59 2.16 -7.10
CA ALA A 734 40.63 3.23 -6.83
C ALA A 734 39.54 3.32 -7.91
N CYS A 735 38.28 3.20 -7.51
CA CYS A 735 37.15 3.24 -8.43
C CYS A 735 35.86 3.67 -7.72
N LEU A 736 34.92 4.18 -8.51
CA LEU A 736 33.52 4.37 -8.12
C LEU A 736 32.64 3.37 -8.84
N VAL A 737 31.89 2.55 -8.10
CA VAL A 737 30.86 1.65 -8.66
C VAL A 737 29.48 2.13 -8.22
N GLY A 738 28.62 2.46 -9.18
CA GLY A 738 27.20 2.78 -8.94
C GLY A 738 26.30 1.59 -9.25
N ALA A 739 25.47 1.18 -8.30
CA ALA A 739 24.51 0.09 -8.50
C ALA A 739 23.38 0.11 -7.48
N THR A 740 22.31 -0.64 -7.76
CA THR A 740 21.23 -0.85 -6.78
C THR A 740 21.70 -1.79 -5.66
N ALA A 741 20.88 -1.91 -4.61
CA ALA A 741 21.17 -2.78 -3.46
C ALA A 741 21.44 -4.24 -3.84
N TRP A 742 20.91 -4.72 -4.98
CA TRP A 742 21.13 -6.08 -5.48
C TRP A 742 22.60 -6.42 -5.67
N LEU A 743 23.38 -5.52 -6.27
CA LEU A 743 24.80 -5.76 -6.47
C LEU A 743 25.52 -5.86 -5.13
N PHE A 744 25.38 -4.82 -4.30
CA PHE A 744 26.09 -4.71 -3.02
C PHE A 744 25.69 -5.77 -1.99
N SER A 745 24.62 -6.53 -2.22
CA SER A 745 24.21 -7.64 -1.36
C SER A 745 24.83 -8.99 -1.75
N ARG A 746 25.58 -9.06 -2.86
CA ARG A 746 26.24 -10.30 -3.31
C ARG A 746 27.36 -10.69 -2.35
N GLU A 747 27.44 -11.98 -2.03
CA GLU A 747 28.40 -12.51 -1.05
C GLU A 747 29.86 -12.29 -1.48
N GLU A 748 30.16 -12.43 -2.76
CA GLU A 748 31.50 -12.20 -3.32
C GLU A 748 32.01 -10.76 -3.16
N LEU A 749 31.12 -9.80 -2.86
CA LEU A 749 31.46 -8.41 -2.62
C LEU A 749 31.60 -8.06 -1.13
N ALA A 750 31.40 -9.02 -0.22
CA ALA A 750 31.51 -8.80 1.23
C ALA A 750 32.88 -8.21 1.61
N GLY A 751 32.87 -7.04 2.26
CA GLY A 751 34.07 -6.31 2.69
C GLY A 751 35.03 -5.86 1.58
N ARG A 752 34.62 -5.91 0.31
CA ARG A 752 35.47 -5.54 -0.85
C ARG A 752 35.51 -4.03 -1.10
N PHE A 753 34.53 -3.27 -0.65
CA PHE A 753 34.52 -1.80 -0.70
C PHE A 753 35.11 -1.20 0.58
N ASP A 754 35.81 -0.07 0.43
CA ASP A 754 36.29 0.69 1.58
C ASP A 754 35.17 1.60 2.12
N TYR A 755 34.37 2.17 1.21
CA TYR A 755 33.23 3.04 1.52
C TYR A 755 32.03 2.70 0.65
N LEU A 756 30.83 2.79 1.22
CA LEU A 756 29.57 2.76 0.48
C LEU A 756 28.73 3.97 0.86
N PHE A 757 28.30 4.72 -0.14
CA PHE A 757 27.35 5.81 0.00
C PHE A 757 25.94 5.30 -0.28
N ILE A 758 25.01 5.57 0.63
CA ILE A 758 23.58 5.46 0.40
C ILE A 758 23.05 6.87 0.19
N ASP A 759 22.75 7.23 -1.06
CA ASP A 759 22.13 8.52 -1.40
C ASP A 759 20.61 8.41 -1.29
N GLU A 760 19.97 9.53 -0.95
CA GLU A 760 18.56 9.60 -0.53
C GLU A 760 18.21 8.52 0.52
N ALA A 761 19.06 8.38 1.54
CA ALA A 761 18.96 7.34 2.56
C ALA A 761 17.62 7.31 3.34
N GLY A 762 16.87 8.43 3.36
CA GLY A 762 15.50 8.47 3.89
C GLY A 762 14.48 7.66 3.08
N GLN A 763 14.85 7.19 1.89
CA GLN A 763 14.05 6.33 1.01
C GLN A 763 14.57 4.88 0.95
N VAL A 764 15.61 4.54 1.71
CA VAL A 764 16.23 3.21 1.71
C VAL A 764 15.93 2.50 3.02
N SER A 765 15.37 1.29 2.95
CA SER A 765 15.00 0.52 4.15
C SER A 765 16.20 0.17 5.00
N LEU A 766 15.97 0.03 6.31
CA LEU A 766 16.96 -0.51 7.22
C LEU A 766 17.46 -1.89 6.77
N ALA A 767 16.59 -2.76 6.26
CA ALA A 767 16.96 -4.07 5.73
C ALA A 767 17.92 -3.97 4.53
N ASN A 768 17.67 -3.04 3.61
CA ASN A 768 18.58 -2.79 2.49
C ASN A 768 19.91 -2.22 2.99
N ALA A 769 19.91 -1.31 3.95
CA ALA A 769 21.13 -0.74 4.52
C ALA A 769 22.01 -1.79 5.21
N VAL A 770 21.40 -2.73 5.97
CA VAL A 770 22.09 -3.89 6.56
C VAL A 770 22.70 -4.76 5.47
N ALA A 771 21.93 -5.10 4.43
CA ALA A 771 22.37 -5.97 3.34
C ALA A 771 23.56 -5.39 2.58
N VAL A 772 23.45 -4.14 2.11
CA VAL A 772 24.52 -3.48 1.34
C VAL A 772 25.72 -3.13 2.22
N GLY A 773 25.51 -2.90 3.52
CA GLY A 773 26.54 -2.61 4.50
C GLY A 773 27.53 -3.76 4.72
N LEU A 774 27.20 -4.99 4.29
CA LEU A 774 28.13 -6.12 4.29
C LEU A 774 29.22 -6.00 3.25
N SER A 775 29.00 -5.26 2.16
CA SER A 775 29.99 -5.08 1.09
C SER A 775 31.12 -4.12 1.45
N THR A 776 30.95 -3.34 2.52
CA THR A 776 31.83 -2.19 2.83
C THR A 776 32.40 -2.25 4.23
N ARG A 777 33.52 -1.54 4.43
CA ARG A 777 34.07 -1.26 5.76
C ARG A 777 33.38 -0.06 6.42
N ASN A 778 33.12 0.98 5.64
CA ASN A 778 32.52 2.23 6.11
C ASN A 778 31.21 2.53 5.37
N LEU A 779 30.20 2.99 6.10
CA LEU A 779 28.89 3.32 5.54
C LEU A 779 28.63 4.83 5.70
N ILE A 780 28.24 5.50 4.62
CA ILE A 780 27.89 6.93 4.64
C ILE A 780 26.46 7.09 4.15
N LEU A 781 25.58 7.57 5.03
CA LEU A 781 24.17 7.79 4.76
C LEU A 781 23.96 9.28 4.44
N VAL A 782 23.44 9.59 3.27
CA VAL A 782 23.15 10.96 2.83
C VAL A 782 21.67 11.06 2.48
N GLY A 783 20.95 12.00 3.08
CA GLY A 783 19.52 12.18 2.78
C GLY A 783 18.83 13.11 3.75
N ASP A 784 17.51 13.02 3.83
CA ASP A 784 16.70 13.83 4.73
C ASP A 784 15.41 13.12 5.12
N GLN A 785 15.27 12.81 6.41
CA GLN A 785 14.09 12.16 6.98
C GLN A 785 12.84 13.06 7.00
N MET A 786 12.99 14.37 6.74
CA MET A 786 11.86 15.30 6.63
C MET A 786 11.28 15.39 5.21
N GLN A 787 11.91 14.71 4.24
CA GLN A 787 11.39 14.57 2.88
C GLN A 787 10.54 13.30 2.75
N LEU A 788 10.16 12.94 1.51
CA LEU A 788 9.37 11.73 1.27
C LEU A 788 10.09 10.52 1.86
N SER A 789 9.41 9.85 2.79
CA SER A 789 9.85 8.60 3.40
C SER A 789 9.89 7.48 2.36
N GLN A 790 10.52 6.38 2.72
CA GLN A 790 10.42 5.15 1.95
C GLN A 790 8.94 4.77 1.72
N VAL A 791 8.64 4.36 0.48
CA VAL A 791 7.36 3.70 0.17
C VAL A 791 7.47 2.22 0.51
N THR A 792 7.01 1.84 1.71
CA THR A 792 6.79 0.44 2.09
C THR A 792 5.42 -0.01 1.62
N GLN A 793 5.34 -1.22 1.05
CA GLN A 793 4.07 -1.81 0.64
C GLN A 793 3.52 -2.74 1.73
N GLY A 794 4.41 -3.45 2.42
CA GLY A 794 4.10 -4.39 3.48
C GLY A 794 3.95 -3.72 4.84
N HIS A 795 3.32 -4.45 5.76
CA HIS A 795 3.28 -4.07 7.17
C HIS A 795 4.42 -4.76 7.92
N HIS A 796 5.08 -4.01 8.79
CA HIS A 796 6.31 -4.44 9.45
C HIS A 796 6.25 -4.21 10.97
N PRO A 797 6.86 -5.09 11.78
CA PRO A 797 6.89 -4.94 13.23
C PRO A 797 7.96 -3.94 13.70
N GLY A 798 7.64 -3.16 14.73
CA GLY A 798 8.56 -2.22 15.36
C GLY A 798 9.25 -1.29 14.35
N ASP A 799 10.57 -1.15 14.50
CA ASP A 799 11.39 -0.22 13.70
C ASP A 799 11.78 -0.77 12.32
N THR A 800 11.37 -1.99 11.97
CA THR A 800 11.86 -2.67 10.75
C THR A 800 11.31 -2.08 9.46
N GLY A 801 10.17 -1.39 9.54
CA GLY A 801 9.57 -0.66 8.43
C GLY A 801 10.15 0.73 8.19
N LEU A 802 11.08 1.19 9.03
CA LEU A 802 11.71 2.51 8.91
C LEU A 802 12.80 2.52 7.83
N SER A 803 13.00 3.69 7.22
CA SER A 803 14.22 3.95 6.45
C SER A 803 15.45 3.97 7.38
N CYS A 804 16.64 3.83 6.82
CA CYS A 804 17.87 3.86 7.62
C CYS A 804 18.13 5.22 8.28
N LEU A 805 17.58 6.33 7.75
CA LEU A 805 17.64 7.63 8.42
C LEU A 805 16.57 7.81 9.50
N GLU A 806 15.34 7.33 9.28
CA GLU A 806 14.29 7.39 10.33
C GLU A 806 14.60 6.47 11.51
N TYR A 807 15.39 5.42 11.26
CA TYR A 807 15.86 4.51 12.31
C TYR A 807 16.86 5.16 13.28
N LEU A 808 17.63 6.15 12.82
CA LEU A 808 18.66 6.87 13.59
C LEU A 808 18.07 8.08 14.30
#